data_AF-A0A2D5MQ46-F1
#
_entry.id   AF-A0A2D5MQ46-F1
#
_cell.length_a   1.000
_cell.length_b   1.000
_cell.length_c   1.000
_cell.angle_alpha   90.00
_cell.angle_beta   90.00
_cell.angle_gamma   90.00
#
_symmetry.space_group_name_H-M   'P 1'
#
loop_
_entity.id
_entity.type
_entity.pdbx_description
1 polymer ?
#
loop_
_entity_poly.entity_id
_entity_poly.type
_entity_poly.pdbx_seq_one_letter_code
_entity_poly.pdbx_strand_id
1 'polypeptide(L)'
;MKALFNWIDHRTGIRSLTKEALFENIPGGSRWRYVWGSTLTFALFVQFVTGVFLWMGYSASSGDAWESVNYIQNEMTGGWLLRGIHHWMAQAMPILLLLHLMQVLVDGAYKAPREVNFWFGVILLKLVLALSLTGYLLPWDQKGYWATKVATNLANLVPFIGPEIQKLVVGGTDYGHHTLTRFFALHAGVLPALIVLLVVGHIYLFRRHGITPAEPRKKKDAYFWPDQVFKDAVACLAVMATVMFFVIWYHGAHLSSPADPSEPFSAARPDWYFLYLFQFLKLPAFAGNKEVWGAIYIPSMFVGLICLMPFIGKWKVGHFFNVGVMFAFLGGAGALTYLAKHEDVSGSNSAIYLKALLDNERDARRAIELARHQGIETTALNLLKTDPKTQGPKLFAQHCASCHRYDGHDGLAHSLLDAKSLHDLKRRTSSFQRFASSEAIHPDWLARLKGGAKTNDWQTVQAVLSANIEGSYEVIASTKFKEAPSAPDLKGFASRQWIIELLKPEMYISSRFFGGTVHKDGDMYRRFLNRKVIKYNDEEKEMLKLVALALSAEAKLPLQSNIDEADETLIKQGVDHLIDDISCINCHAFQEPDPDVEGPDLTGYGSRQWIIDFVKNPEHEKFYPETNDRMPSFGKKNILTEKEIGLIADWIRDDYYKGSNSSVTN
;
A
#
# COMPACT_ATOMS: atom_id res chain seq x y z
N MET A 1 -8.90 -40.84 -40.94
CA MET A 1 -9.70 -40.01 -40.01
C MET A 1 -11.09 -40.58 -39.68
N LYS A 2 -12.02 -40.78 -40.64
CA LYS A 2 -13.38 -41.28 -40.33
C LYS A 2 -13.43 -42.62 -39.57
N ALA A 3 -12.60 -43.59 -39.96
CA ALA A 3 -12.52 -44.88 -39.27
C ALA A 3 -12.04 -44.76 -37.81
N LEU A 4 -11.03 -43.91 -37.56
CA LEU A 4 -10.55 -43.60 -36.21
C LEU A 4 -11.63 -42.93 -35.36
N PHE A 5 -12.33 -41.94 -35.90
CA PHE A 5 -13.44 -41.29 -35.18
C PHE A 5 -14.58 -42.26 -34.87
N ASN A 6 -14.93 -43.17 -35.77
CA ASN A 6 -15.96 -44.19 -35.53
C ASN A 6 -15.50 -45.23 -34.50
N TRP A 7 -14.23 -45.63 -34.52
CA TRP A 7 -13.64 -46.56 -33.55
C TRP A 7 -13.61 -45.97 -32.13
N ILE A 8 -13.31 -44.66 -32.01
CA ILE A 8 -13.36 -43.93 -30.74
C ILE A 8 -14.80 -43.81 -30.28
N ASP A 9 -15.70 -43.35 -31.15
CA ASP A 9 -17.11 -43.13 -30.82
C ASP A 9 -17.81 -44.42 -30.37
N HIS A 10 -17.52 -45.56 -31.00
CA HIS A 10 -18.04 -46.86 -30.56
C HIS A 10 -17.58 -47.26 -29.15
N ARG A 11 -16.42 -46.79 -28.68
CA ARG A 11 -15.89 -47.11 -27.34
C ARG A 11 -16.28 -46.09 -26.28
N THR A 12 -16.40 -44.82 -26.66
CA THR A 12 -16.60 -43.72 -25.71
C THR A 12 -18.01 -43.14 -25.73
N GLY A 13 -18.78 -43.38 -26.80
CA GLY A 13 -20.10 -42.76 -26.99
C GLY A 13 -20.06 -41.25 -27.16
N ILE A 14 -18.89 -40.67 -27.45
CA ILE A 14 -18.66 -39.22 -27.44
C ILE A 14 -19.62 -38.46 -28.36
N ARG A 15 -19.99 -39.00 -29.54
CA ARG A 15 -20.92 -38.31 -30.44
C ARG A 15 -22.32 -38.22 -29.86
N SER A 16 -22.79 -39.24 -29.15
CA SER A 16 -24.11 -39.22 -28.50
C SER A 16 -24.16 -38.11 -27.45
N LEU A 17 -23.16 -38.08 -26.56
CA LEU A 17 -23.02 -37.05 -25.53
C LEU A 17 -22.88 -35.65 -26.13
N THR A 18 -22.09 -35.50 -27.20
CA THR A 18 -21.88 -34.21 -27.88
C THR A 18 -23.16 -33.73 -28.57
N LYS A 19 -23.92 -34.64 -29.18
CA LYS A 19 -25.19 -34.31 -29.84
C LYS A 19 -26.24 -33.86 -28.81
N GLU A 20 -26.33 -34.56 -27.69
CA GLU A 20 -27.22 -34.18 -26.58
C GLU A 20 -26.83 -32.82 -25.98
N ALA A 21 -25.53 -32.54 -25.86
CA ALA A 21 -25.02 -31.26 -25.37
C ALA A 21 -25.23 -30.07 -26.32
N LEU A 22 -25.09 -30.27 -27.64
CA LEU A 22 -25.14 -29.19 -28.63
C LEU A 22 -26.55 -28.91 -29.17
N PHE A 23 -27.42 -29.92 -29.21
CA PHE A 23 -28.77 -29.82 -29.79
C PHE A 23 -29.87 -29.88 -28.73
N GLU A 24 -29.57 -29.47 -27.50
CA GLU A 24 -30.58 -29.20 -26.49
C GLU A 24 -31.48 -28.04 -26.96
N ASN A 25 -32.80 -28.19 -26.75
CA ASN A 25 -33.77 -27.18 -27.16
C ASN A 25 -33.83 -26.03 -26.13
N ILE A 26 -33.76 -24.79 -26.61
CA ILE A 26 -33.93 -23.57 -25.83
C ILE A 26 -35.36 -23.01 -26.02
N PRO A 27 -36.23 -23.07 -24.99
CA PRO A 27 -37.58 -22.54 -25.07
C PRO A 27 -37.62 -21.04 -25.37
N GLY A 28 -38.19 -20.67 -26.52
CA GLY A 28 -38.24 -19.29 -27.01
C GLY A 28 -36.94 -18.74 -27.62
N GLY A 29 -36.00 -19.64 -27.94
CA GLY A 29 -34.78 -19.38 -28.73
C GLY A 29 -33.63 -18.71 -27.98
N SER A 30 -32.49 -18.56 -28.67
CA SER A 30 -31.24 -18.02 -28.10
C SER A 30 -31.34 -16.53 -27.70
N ARG A 31 -30.73 -16.15 -26.57
CA ARG A 31 -30.82 -14.80 -25.98
C ARG A 31 -29.49 -14.33 -25.37
N TRP A 32 -29.22 -13.03 -25.49
CA TRP A 32 -28.07 -12.39 -24.82
C TRP A 32 -28.14 -12.48 -23.30
N ARG A 33 -29.34 -12.53 -22.73
CA ARG A 33 -29.50 -12.68 -21.27
C ARG A 33 -29.00 -14.04 -20.75
N TYR A 34 -28.87 -15.06 -21.60
CA TYR A 34 -28.45 -16.40 -21.17
C TYR A 34 -26.94 -16.61 -21.15
N VAL A 35 -26.15 -15.62 -21.58
CA VAL A 35 -24.69 -15.75 -21.69
C VAL A 35 -23.97 -15.80 -20.34
N TRP A 36 -24.60 -15.30 -19.25
CA TRP A 36 -23.90 -15.07 -17.99
C TRP A 36 -23.39 -16.36 -17.31
N GLY A 37 -24.13 -17.47 -17.45
CA GLY A 37 -23.68 -18.78 -16.95
C GLY A 37 -22.47 -19.31 -17.74
N SER A 38 -22.47 -19.12 -19.06
CA SER A 38 -21.35 -19.51 -19.93
C SER A 38 -20.12 -18.65 -19.65
N THR A 39 -20.27 -17.33 -19.46
CA THR A 39 -19.15 -16.45 -19.09
C THR A 39 -18.54 -16.79 -17.73
N LEU A 40 -19.34 -17.25 -16.76
CA LEU A 40 -18.85 -17.71 -15.47
C LEU A 40 -18.06 -19.01 -15.57
N THR A 41 -18.56 -19.96 -16.36
CA THR A 41 -17.86 -21.23 -16.61
C THR A 41 -16.53 -20.96 -17.31
N PHE A 42 -16.52 -20.05 -18.29
CA PHE A 42 -15.30 -19.58 -18.94
C PHE A 42 -14.33 -18.91 -17.95
N ALA A 43 -14.81 -17.99 -17.11
CA ALA A 43 -14.00 -17.32 -16.11
C ALA A 43 -13.38 -18.32 -15.13
N LEU A 44 -14.15 -19.29 -14.63
CA LEU A 44 -13.66 -20.38 -13.76
C LEU A 44 -12.59 -21.23 -14.46
N PHE A 45 -12.78 -21.56 -15.73
CA PHE A 45 -11.78 -22.28 -16.51
C PHE A 45 -10.48 -21.48 -16.66
N VAL A 46 -10.57 -20.19 -17.01
CA VAL A 46 -9.42 -19.29 -17.08
C VAL A 46 -8.71 -19.21 -15.72
N GLN A 47 -9.47 -19.09 -14.62
CA GLN A 47 -8.90 -19.06 -13.28
C GLN A 47 -8.16 -20.33 -12.91
N PHE A 48 -8.75 -21.49 -13.22
CA PHE A 48 -8.11 -22.77 -12.98
C PHE A 48 -6.80 -22.91 -13.75
N VAL A 49 -6.82 -22.62 -15.05
CA VAL A 49 -5.61 -22.73 -15.91
C VAL A 49 -4.54 -21.75 -15.44
N THR A 50 -4.88 -20.48 -15.26
CA THR A 50 -3.90 -19.48 -14.82
C THR A 50 -3.37 -19.78 -13.42
N GLY A 51 -4.22 -20.25 -12.50
CA GLY A 51 -3.84 -20.65 -11.14
C GLY A 51 -2.85 -21.81 -11.12
N VAL A 52 -3.03 -22.83 -11.97
CA VAL A 52 -2.07 -23.95 -12.10
C VAL A 52 -0.69 -23.46 -12.54
N PHE A 53 -0.62 -22.55 -13.52
CA PHE A 53 0.67 -21.99 -13.95
C PHE A 53 1.29 -21.08 -12.90
N LEU A 54 0.49 -20.29 -12.17
CA LEU A 54 0.98 -19.45 -11.07
C LEU A 54 1.53 -20.30 -9.91
N TRP A 55 0.88 -21.43 -9.60
CA TRP A 55 1.37 -22.37 -8.59
C TRP A 55 2.81 -22.81 -8.92
N MET A 56 3.14 -23.09 -10.18
CA MET A 56 4.49 -23.53 -10.56
C MET A 56 5.61 -22.52 -10.25
N GLY A 57 5.29 -21.23 -10.08
CA GLY A 57 6.25 -20.18 -9.73
C GLY A 57 6.08 -19.59 -8.32
N TYR A 58 5.09 -20.06 -7.55
CA TYR A 58 4.74 -19.49 -6.24
C TYR A 58 5.34 -20.31 -5.08
N SER A 59 5.89 -19.62 -4.08
CA SER A 59 6.39 -20.24 -2.85
C SER A 59 5.49 -19.89 -1.66
N ALA A 60 4.81 -20.89 -1.10
CA ALA A 60 3.85 -20.73 -0.02
C ALA A 60 4.54 -20.63 1.36
N SER A 61 5.27 -19.55 1.61
CA SER A 61 5.95 -19.28 2.88
C SER A 61 5.85 -17.80 3.23
N SER A 62 5.73 -17.46 4.53
CA SER A 62 5.69 -16.05 4.96
C SER A 62 6.98 -15.28 4.67
N GLY A 63 8.10 -15.97 4.42
CA GLY A 63 9.36 -15.36 3.97
C GLY A 63 9.41 -15.11 2.47
N ASP A 64 8.90 -16.07 1.68
CA ASP A 64 9.17 -16.18 0.24
C ASP A 64 7.95 -15.83 -0.64
N ALA A 65 6.75 -15.73 -0.07
CA ALA A 65 5.53 -15.52 -0.83
C ALA A 65 5.54 -14.19 -1.60
N TRP A 66 5.88 -13.09 -0.92
CA TRP A 66 5.97 -11.79 -1.57
C TRP A 66 7.05 -11.78 -2.66
N GLU A 67 8.21 -12.39 -2.38
CA GLU A 67 9.31 -12.53 -3.34
C GLU A 67 8.87 -13.30 -4.58
N SER A 68 8.28 -14.48 -4.41
CA SER A 68 7.85 -15.32 -5.54
C SER A 68 6.81 -14.62 -6.40
N VAL A 69 5.92 -13.83 -5.80
CA VAL A 69 4.96 -13.00 -6.54
C VAL A 69 5.64 -11.83 -7.25
N ASN A 70 6.63 -11.19 -6.63
CA ASN A 70 7.46 -10.17 -7.29
C ASN A 70 8.22 -10.77 -8.49
N TYR A 71 8.80 -11.96 -8.35
CA TYR A 71 9.46 -12.68 -9.44
C TYR A 71 8.48 -13.00 -10.58
N ILE A 72 7.31 -13.57 -10.27
CA ILE A 72 6.25 -13.83 -11.27
C ILE A 72 5.87 -12.53 -12.01
N GLN A 73 5.74 -11.43 -11.28
CA GLN A 73 5.29 -10.16 -11.84
C GLN A 73 6.36 -9.47 -12.68
N ASN A 74 7.62 -9.45 -12.24
CA ASN A 74 8.65 -8.56 -12.80
C ASN A 74 9.76 -9.26 -13.57
N GLU A 75 9.99 -10.56 -13.34
CA GLU A 75 11.16 -11.28 -13.87
C GLU A 75 10.76 -12.49 -14.74
N MET A 76 9.68 -13.20 -14.41
CA MET A 76 9.19 -14.34 -15.19
C MET A 76 8.65 -13.90 -16.56
N THR A 77 9.13 -14.51 -17.65
CA THR A 77 8.67 -14.19 -19.01
C THR A 77 7.16 -14.44 -19.16
N GLY A 78 6.40 -13.39 -19.47
CA GLY A 78 4.94 -13.46 -19.56
C GLY A 78 4.21 -13.59 -18.21
N GLY A 79 4.94 -13.53 -17.09
CA GLY A 79 4.37 -13.70 -15.76
C GLY A 79 3.45 -12.56 -15.31
N TRP A 80 3.77 -11.29 -15.65
CA TRP A 80 2.87 -10.15 -15.44
C TRP A 80 1.51 -10.36 -16.12
N LEU A 81 1.50 -10.92 -17.34
CA LEU A 81 0.29 -11.20 -18.11
C LEU A 81 -0.51 -12.32 -17.45
N LEU A 82 0.16 -13.42 -17.09
CA LEU A 82 -0.46 -14.56 -16.41
C LEU A 82 -1.10 -14.15 -15.09
N ARG A 83 -0.35 -13.46 -14.22
CA ARG A 83 -0.81 -12.95 -12.93
C ARG A 83 -1.92 -11.90 -13.11
N GLY A 84 -1.75 -11.02 -14.08
CA GLY A 84 -2.75 -10.03 -14.44
C GLY A 84 -4.08 -10.68 -14.81
N ILE A 85 -4.09 -11.66 -15.73
CA ILE A 85 -5.32 -12.34 -16.14
C ILE A 85 -6.00 -13.00 -14.93
N HIS A 86 -5.24 -13.70 -14.09
CA HIS A 86 -5.78 -14.33 -12.88
C HIS A 86 -6.44 -13.31 -11.93
N HIS A 87 -5.74 -12.21 -11.64
CA HIS A 87 -6.22 -11.16 -10.76
C HIS A 87 -7.46 -10.44 -11.32
N TRP A 88 -7.40 -9.92 -12.55
CA TRP A 88 -8.49 -9.14 -13.13
C TRP A 88 -9.70 -9.99 -13.51
N MET A 89 -9.50 -11.26 -13.90
CA MET A 89 -10.61 -12.20 -14.01
C MET A 89 -11.29 -12.43 -12.65
N ALA A 90 -10.54 -12.43 -11.54
CA ALA A 90 -11.10 -12.59 -10.20
C ALA A 90 -11.95 -11.38 -9.83
N GLN A 91 -11.53 -10.18 -10.23
CA GLN A 91 -12.32 -8.95 -10.07
C GLN A 91 -13.61 -8.96 -10.91
N ALA A 92 -13.59 -9.58 -12.10
CA ALA A 92 -14.78 -9.71 -12.94
C ALA A 92 -15.78 -10.74 -12.40
N MET A 93 -15.33 -11.79 -11.70
CA MET A 93 -16.18 -12.89 -11.24
C MET A 93 -17.36 -12.47 -10.35
N PRO A 94 -17.21 -11.62 -9.31
CA PRO A 94 -18.34 -11.13 -8.52
C PRO A 94 -19.41 -10.41 -9.35
N ILE A 95 -19.00 -9.66 -10.38
CA ILE A 95 -19.93 -8.98 -11.31
C ILE A 95 -20.70 -10.02 -12.13
N LEU A 96 -19.99 -10.97 -12.73
CA LEU A 96 -20.61 -12.03 -13.53
C LEU A 96 -21.56 -12.92 -12.69
N LEU A 97 -21.17 -13.23 -11.45
CA LEU A 97 -22.00 -13.97 -10.49
C LEU A 97 -23.27 -13.22 -10.17
N LEU A 98 -23.17 -11.92 -9.93
CA LEU A 98 -24.32 -11.07 -9.67
C LEU A 98 -25.26 -11.02 -10.89
N LEU A 99 -24.71 -10.81 -12.09
CA LEU A 99 -25.50 -10.79 -13.33
C LEU A 99 -26.21 -12.12 -13.57
N HIS A 100 -25.52 -13.24 -13.33
CA HIS A 100 -26.10 -14.58 -13.43
C HIS A 100 -27.19 -14.82 -12.38
N LEU A 101 -26.97 -14.45 -11.12
CA LEU A 101 -27.98 -14.55 -10.06
C LEU A 101 -29.22 -13.71 -10.41
N MET A 102 -29.02 -12.48 -10.86
CA MET A 102 -30.12 -11.60 -11.27
C MET A 102 -30.88 -12.16 -12.47
N GLN A 103 -30.20 -12.73 -13.47
CA GLN A 103 -30.86 -13.46 -14.56
C GLN A 103 -31.74 -14.59 -14.01
N VAL A 104 -31.19 -15.44 -13.13
CA VAL A 104 -31.92 -16.58 -12.55
C VAL A 104 -33.17 -16.12 -11.82
N LEU A 105 -33.07 -15.04 -11.05
CA LEU A 105 -34.19 -14.47 -10.30
C LEU A 105 -35.23 -13.81 -11.19
N VAL A 106 -34.82 -12.98 -12.15
CA VAL A 106 -35.74 -12.29 -13.07
C VAL A 106 -36.47 -13.26 -13.99
N ASP A 107 -35.77 -14.28 -14.52
CA ASP A 107 -36.36 -15.25 -15.42
C ASP A 107 -37.08 -16.41 -14.68
N GLY A 108 -37.08 -16.40 -13.34
CA GLY A 108 -37.74 -17.41 -12.52
C GLY A 108 -37.12 -18.81 -12.63
N ALA A 109 -35.85 -18.90 -13.03
CA ALA A 109 -35.12 -20.16 -13.25
C ALA A 109 -34.82 -20.94 -11.95
N TYR A 110 -35.17 -20.37 -10.79
CA TYR A 110 -35.08 -21.00 -9.48
C TYR A 110 -36.37 -21.74 -9.07
N LYS A 111 -37.47 -21.63 -9.84
CA LYS A 111 -38.74 -22.31 -9.56
C LYS A 111 -38.68 -23.80 -9.95
N ALA A 112 -39.63 -24.59 -9.43
CA ALA A 112 -39.76 -26.02 -9.71
C ALA A 112 -39.60 -26.37 -11.20
N PRO A 113 -38.87 -27.45 -11.55
CA PRO A 113 -38.17 -28.43 -10.68
C PRO A 113 -36.68 -28.10 -10.44
N ARG A 114 -36.29 -26.81 -10.43
CA ARG A 114 -34.88 -26.36 -10.41
C ARG A 114 -34.38 -25.92 -9.04
N GLU A 115 -35.09 -26.22 -7.96
CA GLU A 115 -34.73 -25.79 -6.61
C GLU A 115 -33.34 -26.28 -6.19
N VAL A 116 -33.04 -27.55 -6.48
CA VAL A 116 -31.72 -28.15 -6.20
C VAL A 116 -30.63 -27.46 -7.02
N ASN A 117 -30.90 -27.15 -8.29
CA ASN A 117 -29.94 -26.45 -9.14
C ASN A 117 -29.65 -25.04 -8.61
N PHE A 118 -30.69 -24.36 -8.10
CA PHE A 118 -30.55 -23.05 -7.46
C PHE A 118 -29.70 -23.12 -6.18
N TRP A 119 -29.91 -24.12 -5.31
CA TRP A 119 -29.06 -24.29 -4.13
C TRP A 119 -27.61 -24.63 -4.47
N PHE A 120 -27.36 -25.41 -5.53
CA PHE A 120 -26.01 -25.57 -6.07
C PHE A 120 -25.40 -24.21 -6.45
N GLY A 121 -26.18 -23.35 -7.12
CA GLY A 121 -25.77 -21.97 -7.43
C GLY A 121 -25.45 -21.13 -6.19
N VAL A 122 -26.26 -21.22 -5.12
CA VAL A 122 -26.00 -20.51 -3.84
C VAL A 122 -24.74 -21.04 -3.15
N ILE A 123 -24.47 -22.35 -3.19
CA ILE A 123 -23.24 -22.94 -2.64
C ILE A 123 -22.03 -22.49 -3.47
N LEU A 124 -22.12 -22.56 -4.80
CA LEU A 124 -21.07 -22.09 -5.72
C LEU A 124 -20.75 -20.62 -5.51
N LEU A 125 -21.77 -19.76 -5.34
CA LEU A 125 -21.59 -18.34 -5.02
C LEU A 125 -20.72 -18.17 -3.77
N LYS A 126 -21.02 -18.89 -2.68
CA LYS A 126 -20.23 -18.84 -1.44
C LYS A 126 -18.80 -19.34 -1.63
N LEU A 127 -18.61 -20.41 -2.42
CA LEU A 127 -17.28 -20.96 -2.69
C LEU A 127 -16.41 -20.00 -3.51
N VAL A 128 -16.98 -19.30 -4.50
CA VAL A 128 -16.22 -18.29 -5.24
C VAL A 128 -15.83 -17.12 -4.33
N LEU A 129 -16.73 -16.65 -3.46
CA LEU A 129 -16.38 -15.62 -2.46
C LEU A 129 -15.30 -16.11 -1.48
N ALA A 130 -15.29 -17.39 -1.13
CA ALA A 130 -14.23 -18.00 -0.32
C ALA A 130 -12.89 -18.11 -1.08
N LEU A 131 -12.91 -18.43 -2.38
CA LEU A 131 -11.71 -18.40 -3.22
C LEU A 131 -11.12 -17.00 -3.30
N SER A 132 -11.98 -15.99 -3.50
CA SER A 132 -11.62 -14.58 -3.44
C SER A 132 -10.89 -14.23 -2.15
N LEU A 133 -11.46 -14.60 -0.99
CA LEU A 133 -10.84 -14.33 0.32
C LEU A 133 -9.50 -15.05 0.49
N THR A 134 -9.45 -16.34 0.16
CA THR A 134 -8.24 -17.16 0.35
C THR A 134 -7.11 -16.77 -0.59
N GLY A 135 -7.42 -16.27 -1.78
CA GLY A 135 -6.45 -15.77 -2.75
C GLY A 135 -5.79 -14.46 -2.34
N TYR A 136 -6.49 -13.59 -1.59
CA TYR A 136 -5.94 -12.29 -1.14
C TYR A 136 -4.71 -12.42 -0.27
N LEU A 137 -4.62 -13.48 0.54
CA LEU A 137 -3.51 -13.66 1.46
C LEU A 137 -2.23 -14.08 0.73
N LEU A 138 -2.35 -14.73 -0.44
CA LEU A 138 -1.22 -15.41 -1.09
C LEU A 138 -0.07 -14.48 -1.50
N PRO A 139 -0.29 -13.23 -1.96
CA PRO A 139 0.81 -12.28 -2.18
C PRO A 139 1.59 -11.88 -0.92
N TRP A 140 1.05 -12.12 0.27
CA TRP A 140 1.66 -11.75 1.56
C TRP A 140 2.09 -10.28 1.64
N ASP A 141 1.26 -9.40 1.08
CA ASP A 141 1.42 -7.95 1.13
C ASP A 141 0.55 -7.32 2.23
N GLN A 142 0.77 -6.04 2.56
CA GLN A 142 0.04 -5.35 3.62
C GLN A 142 -1.48 -5.46 3.46
N LYS A 143 -1.98 -5.28 2.24
CA LYS A 143 -3.42 -5.35 1.97
C LYS A 143 -3.98 -6.74 2.26
N GLY A 144 -3.36 -7.79 1.71
CA GLY A 144 -3.79 -9.18 1.86
C GLY A 144 -3.72 -9.67 3.30
N TYR A 145 -2.62 -9.36 4.00
CA TYR A 145 -2.41 -9.74 5.39
C TYR A 145 -3.47 -9.14 6.32
N TRP A 146 -3.63 -7.81 6.28
CA TRP A 146 -4.54 -7.10 7.19
C TRP A 146 -6.02 -7.36 6.85
N ALA A 147 -6.39 -7.44 5.57
CA ALA A 147 -7.75 -7.79 5.18
C ALA A 147 -8.12 -9.21 5.65
N THR A 148 -7.20 -10.17 5.55
CA THR A 148 -7.43 -11.53 6.02
C THR A 148 -7.58 -11.57 7.54
N LYS A 149 -6.73 -10.86 8.27
CA LYS A 149 -6.80 -10.76 9.75
C LYS A 149 -8.16 -10.22 10.20
N VAL A 150 -8.71 -9.21 9.52
CA VAL A 150 -10.07 -8.72 9.79
C VAL A 150 -11.11 -9.82 9.52
N ALA A 151 -11.09 -10.47 8.35
CA ALA A 151 -12.09 -11.46 7.98
C ALA A 151 -12.12 -12.69 8.92
N THR A 152 -10.95 -13.14 9.36
CA THR A 152 -10.81 -14.30 10.26
C THR A 152 -11.05 -13.94 11.72
N ASN A 153 -10.82 -12.69 12.14
CA ASN A 153 -11.30 -12.19 13.43
C ASN A 153 -12.83 -12.17 13.50
N LEU A 154 -13.53 -11.86 12.39
CA LEU A 154 -14.99 -11.95 12.34
C LEU A 154 -15.48 -13.40 12.49
N ALA A 155 -14.72 -14.39 12.04
CA ALA A 155 -15.06 -15.82 12.23
C ALA A 155 -15.06 -16.24 13.70
N ASN A 156 -14.31 -15.55 14.57
CA ASN A 156 -14.34 -15.77 16.01
C ASN A 156 -15.72 -15.45 16.63
N LEU A 157 -16.51 -14.60 15.97
CA LEU A 157 -17.86 -14.22 16.42
C LEU A 157 -18.89 -15.33 16.18
N VAL A 158 -18.54 -16.40 15.45
CA VAL A 158 -19.45 -17.53 15.24
C VAL A 158 -19.78 -18.18 16.59
N PRO A 159 -21.06 -18.28 16.97
CA PRO A 159 -21.45 -18.89 18.24
C PRO A 159 -20.94 -20.35 18.36
N PHE A 160 -20.58 -20.74 19.57
CA PHE A 160 -20.17 -22.10 19.98
C PHE A 160 -18.83 -22.63 19.44
N ILE A 161 -18.45 -22.29 18.22
CA ILE A 161 -17.28 -22.88 17.53
C ILE A 161 -16.32 -21.84 16.92
N GLY A 162 -16.60 -20.54 17.10
CA GLY A 162 -15.83 -19.45 16.51
C GLY A 162 -14.34 -19.46 16.86
N PRO A 163 -13.97 -19.52 18.16
CA PRO A 163 -12.56 -19.58 18.57
C PRO A 163 -11.81 -20.78 17.98
N GLU A 164 -12.45 -21.95 17.92
CA GLU A 164 -11.88 -23.18 17.38
C GLU A 164 -11.68 -23.07 15.87
N ILE A 165 -12.65 -22.50 15.14
CA ILE A 165 -12.52 -22.22 13.71
C ILE A 165 -11.38 -21.24 13.46
N GLN A 166 -11.32 -20.14 14.20
CA GLN A 166 -10.27 -19.14 14.04
C GLN A 166 -8.89 -19.77 14.29
N LYS A 167 -8.73 -20.52 15.37
CA LYS A 167 -7.49 -21.23 15.70
C LYS A 167 -7.11 -22.25 14.62
N LEU A 168 -8.08 -22.96 14.05
CA LEU A 168 -7.84 -23.89 12.95
C LEU A 168 -7.42 -23.18 11.66
N VAL A 169 -8.00 -22.03 11.34
CA VAL A 169 -7.70 -21.29 10.11
C VAL A 169 -6.36 -20.56 10.22
N VAL A 170 -6.08 -19.92 11.36
CA VAL A 170 -4.83 -19.20 11.63
C VAL A 170 -3.68 -20.20 11.84
N GLY A 171 -3.91 -21.26 12.61
CA GLY A 171 -2.95 -22.34 12.81
C GLY A 171 -1.77 -22.05 13.73
N GLY A 172 -1.69 -20.85 14.30
CA GLY A 172 -0.69 -20.42 15.26
C GLY A 172 -1.25 -19.41 16.26
N THR A 173 -0.38 -18.83 17.08
CA THR A 173 -0.73 -17.75 18.02
C THR A 173 -1.00 -16.42 17.32
N ASP A 174 -0.42 -16.22 16.12
CA ASP A 174 -0.69 -15.10 15.22
C ASP A 174 -0.56 -15.57 13.76
N TYR A 175 -0.85 -14.68 12.81
CA TYR A 175 -0.76 -14.96 11.37
C TYR A 175 0.69 -15.14 10.95
N GLY A 176 0.98 -16.22 10.23
CA GLY A 176 2.33 -16.51 9.77
C GLY A 176 2.36 -17.66 8.77
N HIS A 177 3.50 -18.36 8.73
CA HIS A 177 3.76 -19.45 7.79
C HIS A 177 2.64 -20.52 7.77
N HIS A 178 2.15 -20.96 8.93
CA HIS A 178 1.07 -21.96 9.00
C HIS A 178 -0.26 -21.45 8.45
N THR A 179 -0.56 -20.16 8.61
CA THR A 179 -1.76 -19.56 8.04
C THR A 179 -1.67 -19.55 6.52
N LEU A 180 -0.54 -19.06 5.99
CA LEU A 180 -0.34 -18.93 4.55
C LEU A 180 -0.37 -20.28 3.82
N THR A 181 0.32 -21.29 4.34
CA THR A 181 0.34 -22.64 3.75
C THR A 181 -1.04 -23.29 3.72
N ARG A 182 -1.87 -23.10 4.75
CA ARG A 182 -3.26 -23.59 4.79
C ARG A 182 -4.14 -22.85 3.79
N PHE A 183 -4.03 -21.52 3.73
CA PHE A 183 -4.77 -20.71 2.75
C PHE A 183 -4.40 -21.08 1.32
N PHE A 184 -3.11 -21.33 1.06
CA PHE A 184 -2.64 -21.83 -0.21
C PHE A 184 -3.27 -23.18 -0.57
N ALA A 185 -3.23 -24.16 0.35
CA ALA A 185 -3.85 -25.47 0.14
C ALA A 185 -5.37 -25.39 -0.11
N LEU A 186 -6.05 -24.50 0.60
CA LEU A 186 -7.48 -24.21 0.40
C LEU A 186 -7.74 -23.59 -0.97
N HIS A 187 -6.96 -22.56 -1.34
CA HIS A 187 -7.16 -21.77 -2.55
C HIS A 187 -6.78 -22.53 -3.83
N ALA A 188 -5.64 -23.22 -3.84
CA ALA A 188 -5.12 -23.88 -5.03
C ALA A 188 -5.62 -25.33 -5.18
N GLY A 189 -5.98 -26.00 -4.07
CA GLY A 189 -6.37 -27.41 -4.07
C GLY A 189 -7.84 -27.64 -3.72
N VAL A 190 -8.19 -27.45 -2.45
CA VAL A 190 -9.47 -27.93 -1.89
C VAL A 190 -10.69 -27.22 -2.49
N LEU A 191 -10.68 -25.88 -2.51
CA LEU A 191 -11.81 -25.10 -2.99
C LEU A 191 -12.02 -25.23 -4.51
N PRO A 192 -10.99 -25.17 -5.38
CA PRO A 192 -11.18 -25.39 -6.81
C PRO A 192 -11.72 -26.79 -7.12
N ALA A 193 -11.22 -27.83 -6.45
CA ALA A 193 -11.72 -29.19 -6.65
C ALA A 193 -13.22 -29.31 -6.31
N LEU A 194 -13.64 -28.71 -5.20
CA LEU A 194 -15.05 -28.66 -4.81
C LEU A 194 -15.91 -27.87 -5.79
N ILE A 195 -15.41 -26.74 -6.30
CA ILE A 195 -16.12 -25.96 -7.33
C ILE A 195 -16.28 -26.77 -8.61
N VAL A 196 -15.23 -27.44 -9.10
CA VAL A 196 -15.32 -28.28 -10.31
C VAL A 196 -16.41 -29.34 -10.14
N LEU A 197 -16.43 -30.05 -9.02
CA LEU A 197 -17.44 -31.05 -8.71
C LEU A 197 -18.86 -30.47 -8.71
N LEU A 198 -19.06 -29.32 -8.06
CA LEU A 198 -20.37 -28.68 -7.97
C LEU A 198 -20.80 -28.03 -9.29
N VAL A 199 -19.88 -27.50 -10.10
CA VAL A 199 -20.19 -26.95 -11.43
C VAL A 199 -20.63 -28.07 -12.37
N VAL A 200 -19.97 -29.23 -12.34
CA VAL A 200 -20.42 -30.41 -13.12
C VAL A 200 -21.84 -30.80 -12.71
N GLY A 201 -22.12 -30.87 -11.40
CA GLY A 201 -23.46 -31.15 -10.89
C GLY A 201 -24.50 -30.08 -11.28
N HIS A 202 -24.11 -28.81 -11.22
CA HIS A 202 -24.97 -27.67 -11.58
C HIS A 202 -25.33 -27.69 -13.07
N ILE A 203 -24.35 -27.92 -13.95
CA ILE A 203 -24.58 -28.06 -15.40
C ILE A 203 -25.43 -29.30 -15.69
N TYR A 204 -25.18 -30.43 -15.01
CA TYR A 204 -25.99 -31.63 -15.16
C TYR A 204 -27.46 -31.40 -14.81
N LEU A 205 -27.74 -30.78 -13.65
CA LEU A 205 -29.11 -30.49 -13.21
C LEU A 205 -29.81 -29.48 -14.13
N PHE A 206 -29.06 -28.49 -14.61
CA PHE A 206 -29.51 -27.55 -15.63
C PHE A 206 -29.95 -28.27 -16.91
N ARG A 207 -29.10 -29.18 -17.46
CA ARG A 207 -29.41 -29.95 -18.67
C ARG A 207 -30.57 -30.92 -18.49
N ARG A 208 -30.74 -31.46 -17.27
CA ARG A 208 -31.86 -32.37 -16.96
C ARG A 208 -33.20 -31.66 -16.92
N HIS A 209 -33.24 -30.41 -16.44
CA HIS A 209 -34.49 -29.68 -16.15
C HIS A 209 -34.75 -28.47 -17.07
N GLY A 210 -33.83 -28.16 -17.99
CA GLY A 210 -33.91 -27.05 -18.94
C GLY A 210 -33.72 -25.65 -18.34
N ILE A 211 -33.59 -24.64 -19.22
CA ILE A 211 -33.08 -23.29 -18.90
C ILE A 211 -34.05 -22.42 -18.08
N THR A 212 -35.34 -22.40 -18.41
CA THR A 212 -36.37 -21.58 -17.73
C THR A 212 -37.70 -22.32 -17.66
N PRO A 213 -38.63 -21.94 -16.77
CA PRO A 213 -39.99 -22.47 -16.78
C PRO A 213 -40.61 -22.35 -18.19
N ALA A 214 -41.28 -23.41 -18.63
CA ALA A 214 -41.96 -23.46 -19.92
C ALA A 214 -43.23 -22.61 -19.88
N GLU A 215 -43.07 -21.29 -19.94
CA GLU A 215 -44.19 -20.40 -20.26
C GLU A 215 -44.37 -20.37 -21.77
N PRO A 216 -45.61 -20.32 -22.29
CA PRO A 216 -45.87 -20.20 -23.71
C PRO A 216 -45.30 -18.87 -24.24
N ARG A 217 -44.21 -18.94 -24.99
CA ARG A 217 -43.51 -17.77 -25.53
C ARG A 217 -43.83 -17.60 -27.02
N LYS A 218 -43.95 -16.35 -27.46
CA LYS A 218 -44.24 -15.98 -28.87
C LYS A 218 -43.13 -16.35 -29.86
N LYS A 219 -41.89 -16.59 -29.41
CA LYS A 219 -40.76 -16.94 -30.28
C LYS A 219 -40.64 -18.45 -30.42
N LYS A 220 -40.26 -18.91 -31.62
CA LYS A 220 -39.93 -20.31 -31.87
C LYS A 220 -38.72 -20.74 -31.05
N ASP A 221 -38.79 -21.97 -30.59
CA ASP A 221 -37.71 -22.73 -30.00
C ASP A 221 -36.52 -22.84 -30.97
N ALA A 222 -35.31 -22.87 -30.42
CA ALA A 222 -34.06 -23.01 -31.19
C ALA A 222 -33.08 -23.91 -30.45
N TYR A 223 -32.19 -24.55 -31.19
CA TYR A 223 -31.12 -25.36 -30.59
C TYR A 223 -30.04 -24.49 -29.97
N PHE A 224 -29.32 -25.04 -28.99
CA PHE A 224 -28.18 -24.39 -28.36
C PHE A 224 -27.07 -24.04 -29.37
N TRP A 225 -26.73 -24.98 -30.26
CA TRP A 225 -25.89 -24.74 -31.43
C TRP A 225 -26.74 -24.34 -32.65
N PRO A 226 -26.31 -23.35 -33.47
CA PRO A 226 -25.11 -22.52 -33.33
C PRO A 226 -25.34 -21.20 -32.59
N ASP A 227 -26.60 -20.76 -32.49
CA ASP A 227 -26.91 -19.35 -32.18
C ASP A 227 -26.59 -18.94 -30.74
N GLN A 228 -26.83 -19.82 -29.76
CA GLN A 228 -26.51 -19.50 -28.36
C GLN A 228 -25.01 -19.60 -28.14
N VAL A 229 -24.35 -20.62 -28.70
CA VAL A 229 -22.88 -20.76 -28.63
C VAL A 229 -22.16 -19.56 -29.22
N PHE A 230 -22.65 -19.01 -30.33
CA PHE A 230 -22.08 -17.78 -30.90
C PHE A 230 -22.20 -16.58 -29.94
N LYS A 231 -23.37 -16.36 -29.34
CA LYS A 231 -23.58 -15.28 -28.35
C LYS A 231 -22.70 -15.47 -27.12
N ASP A 232 -22.60 -16.70 -26.63
CA ASP A 232 -21.74 -17.05 -25.50
C ASP A 232 -20.28 -16.77 -25.83
N ALA A 233 -19.81 -17.15 -27.02
CA ALA A 233 -18.44 -16.87 -27.47
C ALA A 233 -18.15 -15.37 -27.55
N VAL A 234 -19.06 -14.57 -28.12
CA VAL A 234 -18.92 -13.11 -28.17
C VAL A 234 -18.87 -12.51 -26.76
N ALA A 235 -19.72 -12.97 -25.85
CA ALA A 235 -19.73 -12.50 -24.46
C ALA A 235 -18.44 -12.87 -23.72
N CYS A 236 -17.94 -14.10 -23.86
CA CYS A 236 -16.66 -14.53 -23.28
C CYS A 236 -15.48 -13.72 -23.83
N LEU A 237 -15.47 -13.44 -25.15
CA LEU A 237 -14.47 -12.58 -25.77
C LEU A 237 -14.53 -11.14 -25.23
N ALA A 238 -15.72 -10.59 -25.03
CA ALA A 238 -15.88 -9.27 -24.43
C ALA A 238 -15.34 -9.22 -22.99
N VAL A 239 -15.66 -10.23 -22.16
CA VAL A 239 -15.10 -10.36 -20.81
C VAL A 239 -13.57 -10.44 -20.85
N MET A 240 -13.01 -11.28 -21.72
CA MET A 240 -11.56 -11.41 -21.88
C MET A 240 -10.93 -10.09 -22.35
N ALA A 241 -11.55 -9.38 -23.30
CA ALA A 241 -11.05 -8.09 -23.77
C ALA A 241 -11.03 -7.03 -22.65
N THR A 242 -12.07 -6.99 -21.79
CA THR A 242 -12.09 -6.11 -20.61
C THR A 242 -10.99 -6.49 -19.62
N VAL A 243 -10.79 -7.77 -19.34
CA VAL A 243 -9.69 -8.25 -18.48
C VAL A 243 -8.34 -7.84 -19.07
N MET A 244 -8.11 -8.10 -20.36
CA MET A 244 -6.88 -7.75 -21.06
C MET A 244 -6.62 -6.24 -21.07
N PHE A 245 -7.65 -5.41 -21.21
CA PHE A 245 -7.53 -3.96 -21.11
C PHE A 245 -6.91 -3.55 -19.76
N PHE A 246 -7.43 -4.07 -18.64
CA PHE A 246 -6.87 -3.78 -17.32
C PHE A 246 -5.46 -4.38 -17.12
N VAL A 247 -5.21 -5.59 -17.62
CA VAL A 247 -3.89 -6.22 -17.56
C VAL A 247 -2.84 -5.37 -18.26
N ILE A 248 -3.14 -4.86 -19.46
CA ILE A 248 -2.21 -4.02 -20.22
C ILE A 248 -2.06 -2.65 -19.55
N TRP A 249 -3.17 -2.04 -19.11
CA TRP A 249 -3.18 -0.72 -18.48
C TRP A 249 -2.34 -0.67 -17.19
N TYR A 250 -2.45 -1.70 -16.35
CA TYR A 250 -1.74 -1.79 -15.08
C TYR A 250 -0.44 -2.62 -15.15
N HIS A 251 -0.07 -3.10 -16.34
CA HIS A 251 1.03 -4.02 -16.56
C HIS A 251 1.01 -5.21 -15.57
N GLY A 252 -0.09 -5.98 -15.57
CA GLY A 252 -0.29 -7.13 -14.71
C GLY A 252 -1.22 -6.82 -13.55
N ALA A 253 -0.81 -7.10 -12.32
CA ALA A 253 -1.60 -6.79 -11.11
C ALA A 253 -0.79 -5.98 -10.10
N HIS A 254 -1.48 -5.20 -9.26
CA HIS A 254 -0.82 -4.45 -8.18
C HIS A 254 -0.23 -5.40 -7.13
N LEU A 255 0.92 -5.05 -6.56
CA LEU A 255 1.55 -5.74 -5.43
C LEU A 255 1.87 -4.67 -4.38
N SER A 256 1.22 -4.75 -3.21
CA SER A 256 1.49 -3.81 -2.11
C SER A 256 2.83 -4.12 -1.43
N SER A 257 3.24 -3.27 -0.48
CA SER A 257 4.50 -3.50 0.23
C SER A 257 4.44 -4.82 1.01
N PRO A 258 5.59 -5.47 1.27
CA PRO A 258 5.65 -6.66 2.10
C PRO A 258 4.90 -6.45 3.41
N ALA A 259 4.10 -7.43 3.83
CA ALA A 259 3.33 -7.32 5.05
C ALA A 259 4.24 -7.11 6.27
N ASP A 260 3.94 -6.12 7.11
CA ASP A 260 4.60 -5.91 8.40
C ASP A 260 3.60 -6.15 9.55
N PRO A 261 3.67 -7.29 10.24
CA PRO A 261 2.81 -7.58 11.39
C PRO A 261 2.98 -6.62 12.56
N SER A 262 4.10 -5.90 12.67
CA SER A 262 4.41 -5.03 13.80
C SER A 262 3.76 -3.65 13.73
N GLU A 263 3.34 -3.22 12.55
CA GLU A 263 2.72 -1.90 12.33
C GLU A 263 1.33 -2.06 11.70
N PRO A 264 0.23 -1.68 12.40
CA PRO A 264 -1.11 -1.72 11.85
C PRO A 264 -1.26 -0.90 10.57
N PHE A 265 -1.85 -1.49 9.53
CA PHE A 265 -2.12 -0.79 8.27
C PHE A 265 -3.47 -0.04 8.32
N SER A 266 -3.43 1.27 8.53
CA SER A 266 -4.64 2.11 8.64
C SER A 266 -5.49 2.19 7.35
N ALA A 267 -4.88 1.90 6.20
CA ALA A 267 -5.55 1.77 4.91
C ALA A 267 -6.01 0.35 4.57
N ALA A 268 -6.03 -0.57 5.55
CA ALA A 268 -6.60 -1.90 5.36
C ALA A 268 -8.10 -1.80 5.03
N ARG A 269 -8.46 -2.19 3.81
CA ARG A 269 -9.83 -2.32 3.32
C ARG A 269 -9.96 -3.63 2.54
N PRO A 270 -11.09 -4.35 2.65
CA PRO A 270 -11.34 -5.47 1.76
C PRO A 270 -11.60 -4.95 0.33
N ASP A 271 -11.60 -5.85 -0.64
CA ASP A 271 -11.88 -5.45 -2.02
C ASP A 271 -13.32 -4.99 -2.24
N TRP A 272 -13.53 -4.33 -3.38
CA TRP A 272 -14.73 -3.55 -3.67
C TRP A 272 -16.04 -4.31 -3.45
N TYR A 273 -16.05 -5.63 -3.70
CA TYR A 273 -17.22 -6.49 -3.54
C TYR A 273 -17.50 -6.89 -2.08
N PHE A 274 -16.66 -6.52 -1.13
CA PHE A 274 -16.88 -6.66 0.31
C PHE A 274 -16.95 -5.31 1.06
N LEU A 275 -16.69 -4.19 0.38
CA LEU A 275 -16.73 -2.86 0.99
C LEU A 275 -18.08 -2.52 1.63
N TYR A 276 -19.19 -2.98 1.05
CA TYR A 276 -20.51 -2.77 1.63
C TYR A 276 -20.67 -3.45 3.00
N LEU A 277 -20.12 -4.66 3.18
CA LEU A 277 -20.13 -5.37 4.47
C LEU A 277 -19.22 -4.66 5.47
N PHE A 278 -18.05 -4.20 5.01
CA PHE A 278 -17.15 -3.41 5.84
C PHE A 278 -17.83 -2.16 6.38
N GLN A 279 -18.51 -1.38 5.53
CA GLN A 279 -19.23 -0.19 5.98
C GLN A 279 -20.45 -0.52 6.83
N PHE A 280 -21.15 -1.60 6.50
CA PHE A 280 -22.29 -2.07 7.28
C PHE A 280 -21.90 -2.37 8.73
N LEU A 281 -20.76 -3.02 8.96
CA LEU A 281 -20.25 -3.32 10.30
C LEU A 281 -19.84 -2.09 11.11
N LYS A 282 -19.49 -0.98 10.45
CA LYS A 282 -19.15 0.30 11.11
C LYS A 282 -20.37 1.09 11.56
N LEU A 283 -21.58 0.65 11.23
CA LEU A 283 -22.80 1.35 11.67
C LEU A 283 -22.93 1.29 13.20
N PRO A 284 -23.39 2.37 13.86
CA PRO A 284 -23.51 2.43 15.32
C PRO A 284 -24.37 1.30 15.93
N ALA A 285 -25.30 0.74 15.16
CA ALA A 285 -26.16 -0.37 15.57
C ALA A 285 -25.38 -1.67 15.89
N PHE A 286 -24.18 -1.85 15.33
CA PHE A 286 -23.36 -3.05 15.49
C PHE A 286 -22.08 -2.81 16.30
N ALA A 287 -21.92 -1.63 16.91
CA ALA A 287 -20.77 -1.34 17.74
C ALA A 287 -20.76 -2.19 19.03
N GLY A 288 -19.57 -2.56 19.49
CA GLY A 288 -19.35 -3.31 20.72
C GLY A 288 -19.83 -4.76 20.64
N ASN A 289 -20.53 -5.23 21.68
CA ASN A 289 -20.99 -6.63 21.77
C ASN A 289 -22.07 -7.03 20.74
N LYS A 290 -22.55 -6.10 19.91
CA LYS A 290 -23.54 -6.35 18.86
C LYS A 290 -22.93 -6.67 17.50
N GLU A 291 -21.61 -6.70 17.39
CA GLU A 291 -20.91 -6.97 16.13
C GLU A 291 -21.31 -8.32 15.50
N VAL A 292 -21.58 -9.34 16.34
CA VAL A 292 -22.06 -10.66 15.89
C VAL A 292 -23.36 -10.59 15.07
N TRP A 293 -24.23 -9.61 15.34
CA TRP A 293 -25.46 -9.43 14.56
C TRP A 293 -25.16 -8.97 13.14
N GLY A 294 -24.27 -8.01 12.99
CA GLY A 294 -23.87 -7.48 11.68
C GLY A 294 -23.01 -8.49 10.90
N ALA A 295 -22.12 -9.21 11.58
CA ALA A 295 -21.15 -10.10 10.95
C ALA A 295 -21.71 -11.50 10.62
N ILE A 296 -22.53 -12.06 11.51
CA ILE A 296 -22.97 -13.47 11.41
C ILE A 296 -24.48 -13.56 11.16
N TYR A 297 -25.31 -13.02 12.05
CA TYR A 297 -26.76 -13.31 12.01
C TYR A 297 -27.46 -12.68 10.80
N ILE A 298 -27.26 -11.39 10.54
CA ILE A 298 -27.95 -10.71 9.43
C ILE A 298 -27.53 -11.27 8.06
N PRO A 299 -26.23 -11.44 7.75
CA PRO A 299 -25.82 -12.09 6.50
C PRO A 299 -26.34 -13.53 6.37
N SER A 300 -26.33 -14.30 7.46
CA SER A 300 -26.85 -15.68 7.46
C SER A 300 -28.37 -15.73 7.23
N MET A 301 -29.13 -14.83 7.85
CA MET A 301 -30.57 -14.69 7.60
C MET A 301 -30.85 -14.29 6.15
N PHE A 302 -30.05 -13.40 5.58
CA PHE A 302 -30.19 -12.99 4.19
C PHE A 302 -29.91 -14.14 3.22
N VAL A 303 -28.83 -14.91 3.44
CA VAL A 303 -28.56 -16.14 2.67
C VAL A 303 -29.68 -17.16 2.87
N GLY A 304 -30.22 -17.30 4.08
CA GLY A 304 -31.39 -18.14 4.37
C GLY A 304 -32.62 -17.72 3.56
N LEU A 305 -32.88 -16.42 3.46
CA LEU A 305 -33.96 -15.88 2.62
C LEU A 305 -33.73 -16.21 1.13
N ILE A 306 -32.50 -16.08 0.64
CA ILE A 306 -32.13 -16.48 -0.73
C ILE A 306 -32.44 -17.97 -0.93
N CYS A 307 -32.01 -18.85 -0.02
CA CYS A 307 -32.28 -20.29 -0.10
C CYS A 307 -33.78 -20.63 -0.13
N LEU A 308 -34.63 -19.81 0.51
CA LEU A 308 -36.09 -19.97 0.54
C LEU A 308 -36.81 -19.37 -0.67
N MET A 309 -36.12 -18.59 -1.52
CA MET A 309 -36.71 -17.96 -2.70
C MET A 309 -37.48 -18.92 -3.62
N PRO A 310 -37.03 -20.17 -3.89
CA PRO A 310 -37.80 -21.14 -4.66
C PRO A 310 -39.20 -21.43 -4.14
N PHE A 311 -39.37 -21.43 -2.82
CA PHE A 311 -40.68 -21.68 -2.21
C PHE A 311 -41.54 -20.43 -2.19
N ILE A 312 -40.95 -19.27 -1.90
CA ILE A 312 -41.64 -17.98 -1.90
C ILE A 312 -42.12 -17.64 -3.32
N GLY A 313 -41.27 -17.88 -4.33
CA GLY A 313 -41.51 -17.54 -5.73
C GLY A 313 -42.50 -18.44 -6.49
N LYS A 314 -43.16 -19.39 -5.81
CA LYS A 314 -44.21 -20.23 -6.41
C LYS A 314 -45.37 -19.39 -6.96
N TRP A 315 -45.66 -18.27 -6.32
CA TRP A 315 -46.73 -17.33 -6.67
C TRP A 315 -46.17 -16.06 -7.31
N LYS A 316 -46.96 -15.36 -8.12
CA LYS A 316 -46.53 -14.11 -8.79
C LYS A 316 -46.05 -13.04 -7.80
N VAL A 317 -46.79 -12.84 -6.71
CA VAL A 317 -46.44 -11.87 -5.65
C VAL A 317 -45.11 -12.23 -4.99
N GLY A 318 -44.89 -13.51 -4.68
CA GLY A 318 -43.64 -13.97 -4.08
C GLY A 318 -42.45 -13.88 -5.04
N HIS A 319 -42.65 -14.08 -6.34
CA HIS A 319 -41.61 -13.83 -7.34
C HIS A 319 -41.25 -12.35 -7.43
N PHE A 320 -42.25 -11.46 -7.46
CA PHE A 320 -42.02 -10.02 -7.40
C PHE A 320 -41.29 -9.59 -6.12
N PHE A 321 -41.65 -10.17 -4.98
CA PHE A 321 -40.97 -9.97 -3.71
C PHE A 321 -39.49 -10.38 -3.79
N ASN A 322 -39.17 -11.58 -4.28
CA ASN A 322 -37.77 -12.04 -4.40
C ASN A 322 -36.93 -11.09 -5.27
N VAL A 323 -37.46 -10.66 -6.41
CA VAL A 323 -36.79 -9.72 -7.31
C VAL A 323 -36.61 -8.35 -6.62
N GLY A 324 -37.66 -7.85 -5.98
CA GLY A 324 -37.64 -6.58 -5.25
C GLY A 324 -36.62 -6.57 -4.09
N VAL A 325 -36.57 -7.64 -3.29
CA VAL A 325 -35.57 -7.82 -2.23
C VAL A 325 -34.16 -7.77 -2.80
N MET A 326 -33.90 -8.39 -3.96
CA MET A 326 -32.57 -8.31 -4.52
C MET A 326 -32.20 -6.93 -5.04
N PHE A 327 -33.09 -6.24 -5.74
CA PHE A 327 -32.81 -4.86 -6.15
C PHE A 327 -32.59 -3.94 -4.95
N ALA A 328 -33.36 -4.11 -3.88
CA ALA A 328 -33.17 -3.36 -2.63
C ALA A 328 -31.80 -3.66 -2.00
N PHE A 329 -31.40 -4.94 -1.93
CA PHE A 329 -30.07 -5.32 -1.45
C PHE A 329 -28.96 -4.70 -2.31
N LEU A 330 -29.06 -4.74 -3.64
CA LEU A 330 -28.04 -4.17 -4.52
C LEU A 330 -27.96 -2.65 -4.41
N GLY A 331 -29.10 -1.96 -4.30
CA GLY A 331 -29.14 -0.53 -4.01
C GLY A 331 -28.49 -0.20 -2.68
N GLY A 332 -28.79 -0.96 -1.63
CA GLY A 332 -28.18 -0.82 -0.29
C GLY A 332 -26.68 -1.10 -0.31
N ALA A 333 -26.24 -2.18 -0.95
CA ALA A 333 -24.83 -2.52 -1.08
C ALA A 333 -24.05 -1.46 -1.89
N GLY A 334 -24.65 -0.93 -2.96
CA GLY A 334 -24.09 0.17 -3.75
C GLY A 334 -23.94 1.45 -2.92
N ALA A 335 -24.99 1.84 -2.17
CA ALA A 335 -24.98 3.00 -1.30
C ALA A 335 -23.92 2.87 -0.18
N LEU A 336 -23.84 1.71 0.47
CA LEU A 336 -22.84 1.44 1.51
C LEU A 336 -21.41 1.42 0.95
N THR A 337 -21.20 0.87 -0.24
CA THR A 337 -19.90 0.91 -0.92
C THR A 337 -19.48 2.35 -1.23
N TYR A 338 -20.43 3.18 -1.70
CA TYR A 338 -20.19 4.60 -1.92
C TYR A 338 -19.84 5.33 -0.62
N LEU A 339 -20.59 5.08 0.46
CA LEU A 339 -20.30 5.66 1.78
C LEU A 339 -18.93 5.25 2.31
N ALA A 340 -18.53 3.98 2.13
CA ALA A 340 -17.20 3.50 2.50
C ALA A 340 -16.10 4.32 1.81
N LYS A 341 -16.18 4.42 0.47
CA LYS A 341 -15.22 5.18 -0.33
C LYS A 341 -15.24 6.67 -0.01
N HIS A 342 -16.42 7.23 0.26
CA HIS A 342 -16.56 8.62 0.64
C HIS A 342 -15.90 8.89 2.01
N GLU A 343 -16.13 8.05 3.02
CA GLU A 343 -15.49 8.17 4.33
C GLU A 343 -13.97 8.08 4.24
N ASP A 344 -13.43 7.21 3.37
CA ASP A 344 -11.99 7.08 3.15
C ASP A 344 -11.34 8.38 2.62
N VAL A 345 -12.08 9.21 1.89
CA VAL A 345 -11.54 10.42 1.23
C VAL A 345 -11.97 11.76 1.87
N SER A 346 -13.00 11.74 2.72
CA SER A 346 -13.54 12.95 3.36
C SER A 346 -13.86 12.80 4.84
N GLY A 347 -13.75 11.59 5.41
CA GLY A 347 -13.96 11.35 6.83
C GLY A 347 -12.84 11.93 7.71
N SER A 348 -13.04 11.88 9.02
CA SER A 348 -12.09 12.42 10.02
C SER A 348 -10.70 11.78 9.95
N ASN A 349 -10.62 10.51 9.55
CA ASN A 349 -9.36 9.77 9.42
C ASN A 349 -8.82 9.73 7.98
N SER A 350 -9.40 10.49 7.05
CA SER A 350 -9.03 10.43 5.63
C SER A 350 -7.58 10.85 5.35
N ALA A 351 -7.05 11.85 6.07
CA ALA A 351 -5.64 12.23 5.97
C ALA A 351 -4.68 11.05 6.29
N ILE A 352 -5.00 10.29 7.35
CA ILE A 352 -4.23 9.13 7.80
C ILE A 352 -4.34 7.99 6.77
N TYR A 353 -5.56 7.72 6.30
CA TYR A 353 -5.83 6.71 5.29
C TYR A 353 -5.07 6.99 3.99
N LEU A 354 -5.17 8.20 3.45
CA LEU A 354 -4.51 8.61 2.21
C LEU A 354 -2.98 8.58 2.36
N LYS A 355 -2.45 9.03 3.50
CA LYS A 355 -1.00 8.94 3.76
C LYS A 355 -0.52 7.49 3.81
N ALA A 356 -1.26 6.59 4.46
CA ALA A 356 -0.90 5.17 4.52
C ALA A 356 -0.91 4.49 3.13
N LEU A 357 -1.80 4.90 2.22
CA LEU A 357 -1.74 4.45 0.82
C LEU A 357 -0.46 4.90 0.11
N LEU A 358 -0.06 6.17 0.30
CA LEU A 358 1.17 6.72 -0.27
C LEU A 358 2.42 6.04 0.29
N ASP A 359 2.45 5.81 1.61
CA ASP A 359 3.55 5.13 2.28
C ASP A 359 3.67 3.66 1.83
N ASN A 360 2.54 2.95 1.72
CA ASN A 360 2.51 1.58 1.20
C ASN A 360 3.00 1.49 -0.25
N GLU A 361 2.59 2.41 -1.11
CA GLU A 361 3.02 2.46 -2.51
C GLU A 361 4.53 2.79 -2.63
N ARG A 362 5.01 3.75 -1.83
CA ARG A 362 6.45 4.06 -1.72
C ARG A 362 7.25 2.84 -1.30
N ASP A 363 6.82 2.17 -0.23
CA ASP A 363 7.51 1.01 0.34
C ASP A 363 7.44 -0.19 -0.60
N ALA A 364 6.35 -0.37 -1.36
CA ALA A 364 6.24 -1.40 -2.39
C ALA A 364 7.28 -1.20 -3.50
N ARG A 365 7.35 0.01 -4.07
CA ARG A 365 8.35 0.33 -5.10
C ARG A 365 9.76 0.19 -4.57
N ARG A 366 10.00 0.64 -3.33
CA ARG A 366 11.31 0.53 -2.69
C ARG A 366 11.72 -0.92 -2.48
N ALA A 367 10.81 -1.79 -2.03
CA ALA A 367 11.08 -3.21 -1.88
C ALA A 367 11.43 -3.87 -3.22
N ILE A 368 10.69 -3.57 -4.30
CA ILE A 368 10.97 -4.08 -5.65
C ILE A 368 12.34 -3.61 -6.14
N GLU A 369 12.65 -2.32 -5.96
CA GLU A 369 13.93 -1.71 -6.34
C GLU A 369 15.11 -2.36 -5.61
N LEU A 370 15.01 -2.51 -4.29
CA LEU A 370 16.03 -3.17 -3.48
C LEU A 370 16.19 -4.64 -3.87
N ALA A 371 15.08 -5.36 -4.07
CA ALA A 371 15.10 -6.76 -4.50
C ALA A 371 15.80 -6.93 -5.86
N ARG A 372 15.60 -6.01 -6.81
CA ARG A 372 16.31 -6.04 -8.09
C ARG A 372 17.80 -5.71 -7.96
N HIS A 373 18.16 -4.80 -7.06
CA HIS A 373 19.54 -4.36 -6.88
C HIS A 373 20.42 -5.41 -6.18
N GLN A 374 19.93 -6.01 -5.10
CA GLN A 374 20.73 -6.89 -4.23
C GLN A 374 20.14 -8.29 -4.01
N GLY A 375 18.98 -8.61 -4.60
CA GLY A 375 18.25 -9.85 -4.32
C GLY A 375 17.51 -9.82 -2.98
N ILE A 376 16.91 -10.96 -2.61
CA ILE A 376 16.26 -11.17 -1.30
C ILE A 376 16.97 -12.34 -0.63
N GLU A 377 17.75 -12.06 0.42
CA GLU A 377 18.49 -13.11 1.14
C GLU A 377 17.66 -13.79 2.23
N THR A 378 16.77 -13.05 2.90
CA THR A 378 15.98 -13.55 4.04
C THR A 378 14.49 -13.41 3.82
N THR A 379 13.99 -12.17 3.76
CA THR A 379 12.59 -11.85 3.48
C THR A 379 12.50 -10.49 2.81
N ALA A 380 11.45 -10.28 2.02
CA ALA A 380 11.20 -8.97 1.40
C ALA A 380 10.98 -7.85 2.43
N LEU A 381 10.40 -8.17 3.59
CA LEU A 381 10.24 -7.20 4.69
C LEU A 381 11.59 -6.76 5.26
N ASN A 382 12.57 -7.68 5.35
CA ASN A 382 13.89 -7.36 5.86
C ASN A 382 14.59 -6.31 4.99
N LEU A 383 14.39 -6.33 3.66
CA LEU A 383 14.92 -5.28 2.76
C LEU A 383 14.52 -3.88 3.24
N LEU A 384 13.25 -3.69 3.60
CA LEU A 384 12.75 -2.41 4.09
C LEU A 384 13.26 -2.09 5.51
N LYS A 385 13.37 -3.10 6.39
CA LYS A 385 13.84 -2.91 7.78
C LYS A 385 15.34 -2.61 7.88
N THR A 386 16.12 -2.99 6.87
CA THR A 386 17.56 -2.70 6.81
C THR A 386 17.91 -1.54 5.90
N ASP A 387 16.95 -0.97 5.18
CA ASP A 387 17.16 0.16 4.29
C ASP A 387 17.13 1.48 5.09
N PRO A 388 18.22 2.27 5.13
CA PRO A 388 18.22 3.55 5.81
C PRO A 388 17.14 4.50 5.29
N LYS A 389 16.85 4.48 3.98
CA LYS A 389 15.86 5.37 3.35
C LYS A 389 14.43 5.14 3.86
N THR A 390 14.06 3.89 4.15
CA THR A 390 12.73 3.55 4.67
C THR A 390 12.69 3.56 6.20
N GLN A 391 13.67 2.96 6.87
CA GLN A 391 13.63 2.76 8.32
C GLN A 391 14.19 3.94 9.12
N GLY A 392 15.20 4.66 8.59
CA GLY A 392 15.78 5.84 9.23
C GLY A 392 14.75 6.93 9.56
N PRO A 393 13.88 7.36 8.62
CA PRO A 393 12.83 8.33 8.93
C PRO A 393 11.80 7.84 9.94
N LYS A 394 11.46 6.53 9.95
CA LYS A 394 10.55 5.95 10.94
C LYS A 394 11.13 6.02 12.35
N LEU A 395 12.38 5.59 12.51
CA LEU A 395 13.09 5.65 13.79
C LEU A 395 13.27 7.10 14.25
N PHE A 396 13.64 8.01 13.34
CA PHE A 396 13.74 9.44 13.65
C PHE A 396 12.40 10.02 14.11
N ALA A 397 11.29 9.72 13.41
CA ALA A 397 9.98 10.20 13.81
C ALA A 397 9.54 9.69 15.19
N GLN A 398 9.88 8.43 15.51
CA GLN A 398 9.53 7.80 16.78
C GLN A 398 10.35 8.32 17.96
N HIS A 399 11.65 8.60 17.74
CA HIS A 399 12.60 8.83 18.84
C HIS A 399 13.22 10.23 18.87
N CYS A 400 13.26 10.94 17.74
CA CYS A 400 13.99 12.19 17.59
C CYS A 400 13.08 13.39 17.25
N ALA A 401 11.97 13.17 16.53
CA ALA A 401 11.09 14.22 16.05
C ALA A 401 10.27 14.93 17.15
N SER A 402 10.35 14.48 18.40
CA SER A 402 9.84 15.26 19.54
C SER A 402 10.62 16.56 19.72
N CYS A 403 11.93 16.55 19.43
CA CYS A 403 12.83 17.69 19.60
C CYS A 403 13.32 18.24 18.26
N HIS A 404 13.70 17.35 17.34
CA HIS A 404 14.28 17.69 16.04
C HIS A 404 13.22 17.84 14.95
N ARG A 405 13.64 18.45 13.85
CA ARG A 405 12.90 18.46 12.57
C ARG A 405 13.81 17.95 11.47
N TYR A 406 13.21 17.63 10.34
CA TYR A 406 13.88 17.35 9.08
C TYR A 406 13.13 18.13 8.01
N ASP A 407 13.72 19.20 7.49
CA ASP A 407 13.10 20.15 6.56
C ASP A 407 11.75 20.67 7.06
N GLY A 408 11.65 20.99 8.35
CA GLY A 408 10.46 21.51 9.01
C GLY A 408 9.38 20.48 9.34
N HIS A 409 9.59 19.18 9.06
CA HIS A 409 8.67 18.09 9.39
C HIS A 409 9.34 16.98 10.22
N ASP A 410 8.65 15.86 10.43
CA ASP A 410 9.07 14.73 11.28
C ASP A 410 9.94 13.67 10.58
N GLY A 411 10.43 13.97 9.37
CA GLY A 411 11.09 12.98 8.51
C GLY A 411 10.17 12.02 7.74
N LEU A 412 8.89 11.86 8.12
CA LEU A 412 7.95 10.93 7.47
C LEU A 412 7.09 11.55 6.37
N ALA A 413 7.46 12.74 5.92
CA ALA A 413 6.75 13.41 4.83
C ALA A 413 6.93 12.66 3.51
N HIS A 414 5.84 12.56 2.75
CA HIS A 414 5.87 12.05 1.38
C HIS A 414 5.76 13.22 0.41
N SER A 415 6.77 13.43 -0.43
CA SER A 415 6.76 14.45 -1.47
C SER A 415 5.71 14.14 -2.52
N LEU A 416 4.84 15.11 -2.79
CA LEU A 416 3.83 15.03 -3.84
C LEU A 416 4.28 15.84 -5.05
N LEU A 417 3.61 15.62 -6.20
CA LEU A 417 3.79 16.49 -7.36
C LEU A 417 3.50 17.94 -6.96
N ASP A 418 4.39 18.84 -7.36
CA ASP A 418 4.24 20.27 -7.13
C ASP A 418 2.93 20.79 -7.73
N ALA A 419 2.31 21.78 -7.07
CA ALA A 419 1.19 22.51 -7.66
C ALA A 419 1.72 23.75 -8.38
N LYS A 420 1.45 23.85 -9.68
CA LYS A 420 2.04 24.92 -10.52
C LYS A 420 1.41 26.30 -10.27
N SER A 421 0.21 26.33 -9.70
CA SER A 421 -0.53 27.56 -9.38
C SER A 421 -1.48 27.34 -8.20
N LEU A 422 -2.02 28.43 -7.65
CA LEU A 422 -3.05 28.36 -6.62
C LEU A 422 -4.33 27.65 -7.12
N HIS A 423 -4.70 27.89 -8.38
CA HIS A 423 -5.84 27.20 -9.02
C HIS A 423 -5.60 25.68 -9.11
N ASP A 424 -4.39 25.26 -9.47
CA ASP A 424 -4.01 23.85 -9.53
C ASP A 424 -4.10 23.18 -8.15
N LEU A 425 -3.58 23.86 -7.12
CA LEU A 425 -3.69 23.42 -5.73
C LEU A 425 -5.16 23.28 -5.29
N LYS A 426 -6.00 24.27 -5.60
CA LYS A 426 -7.45 24.26 -5.29
C LYS A 426 -8.20 23.13 -6.01
N ARG A 427 -7.84 22.84 -7.26
CA ARG A 427 -8.43 21.72 -8.01
C ARG A 427 -8.11 20.39 -7.33
N ARG A 428 -6.85 20.21 -6.92
CA ARG A 428 -6.34 18.97 -6.31
C ARG A 428 -6.86 18.73 -4.89
N THR A 429 -7.33 19.76 -4.20
CA THR A 429 -8.00 19.65 -2.89
C THR A 429 -9.51 19.49 -2.97
N SER A 430 -10.10 19.43 -4.17
CA SER A 430 -11.54 19.21 -4.30
C SER A 430 -11.93 17.80 -3.84
N SER A 431 -13.13 17.65 -3.28
CA SER A 431 -13.66 16.34 -2.86
C SER A 431 -13.76 15.36 -4.04
N PHE A 432 -14.05 15.87 -5.24
CA PHE A 432 -14.07 15.06 -6.45
C PHE A 432 -12.68 14.50 -6.77
N GLN A 433 -11.63 15.33 -6.70
CA GLN A 433 -10.28 14.85 -6.97
C GLN A 433 -9.82 13.81 -5.94
N ARG A 434 -10.12 14.00 -4.65
CA ARG A 434 -9.84 13.00 -3.62
C ARG A 434 -10.54 11.66 -3.85
N PHE A 435 -11.70 11.67 -4.48
CA PHE A 435 -12.42 10.44 -4.83
C PHE A 435 -11.89 9.77 -6.11
N ALA A 436 -11.49 10.56 -7.11
CA ALA A 436 -11.27 10.07 -8.47
C ALA A 436 -9.80 9.91 -8.88
N SER A 437 -8.85 10.48 -8.13
CA SER A 437 -7.45 10.58 -8.54
C SER A 437 -6.47 10.32 -7.41
N SER A 438 -5.34 9.69 -7.75
CA SER A 438 -4.17 9.52 -6.88
C SER A 438 -3.38 10.80 -6.64
N GLU A 439 -3.63 11.87 -7.40
CA GLU A 439 -2.92 13.17 -7.26
C GLU A 439 -3.56 14.11 -6.23
N ALA A 440 -4.59 13.63 -5.54
CA ALA A 440 -5.36 14.44 -4.63
C ALA A 440 -4.56 14.87 -3.40
N ILE A 441 -4.87 16.07 -2.91
CA ILE A 441 -4.19 16.68 -1.77
C ILE A 441 -5.20 16.84 -0.63
N HIS A 442 -4.81 16.42 0.58
CA HIS A 442 -5.61 16.66 1.78
C HIS A 442 -5.43 18.11 2.27
N PRO A 443 -6.50 18.82 2.70
CA PRO A 443 -6.38 20.21 3.17
C PRO A 443 -5.44 20.41 4.38
N ASP A 444 -5.34 19.40 5.23
CA ASP A 444 -4.48 19.42 6.44
C ASP A 444 -3.01 19.10 6.15
N TRP A 445 -2.67 18.73 4.91
CA TRP A 445 -1.28 18.51 4.50
C TRP A 445 -0.54 19.83 4.30
N LEU A 446 0.78 19.75 4.07
CA LEU A 446 1.64 20.93 4.03
C LEU A 446 1.96 21.36 2.60
N ALA A 447 1.99 22.67 2.38
CA ALA A 447 2.50 23.31 1.18
C ALA A 447 3.39 24.51 1.52
N ARG A 448 4.40 24.77 0.69
CA ARG A 448 5.27 25.96 0.77
C ARG A 448 5.46 26.58 -0.61
N LEU A 449 5.59 27.91 -0.68
CA LEU A 449 5.79 28.64 -1.92
C LEU A 449 7.21 28.41 -2.47
N LYS A 450 7.37 28.17 -3.77
CA LYS A 450 8.69 28.13 -4.40
C LYS A 450 9.16 29.54 -4.75
N GLY A 451 10.36 29.91 -4.29
CA GLY A 451 11.13 31.05 -4.83
C GLY A 451 10.95 32.42 -4.16
N GLY A 452 10.81 32.53 -2.83
CA GLY A 452 10.76 33.83 -2.13
C GLY A 452 11.59 33.89 -0.84
N ALA A 453 12.41 34.93 -0.67
CA ALA A 453 13.33 35.09 0.47
C ALA A 453 12.67 35.40 1.84
N LYS A 454 11.34 35.42 1.97
CA LYS A 454 10.65 35.81 3.22
C LYS A 454 9.43 34.99 3.67
N THR A 455 9.06 33.90 2.99
CA THR A 455 8.02 32.97 3.49
C THR A 455 8.26 31.54 2.95
N ASN A 456 9.29 30.86 3.46
CA ASN A 456 9.65 29.48 3.07
C ASN A 456 9.10 28.42 4.04
N ASP A 457 8.29 28.82 5.02
CA ASP A 457 7.79 27.90 6.04
C ASP A 457 6.63 27.05 5.52
N TRP A 458 6.59 25.79 5.96
CA TRP A 458 5.45 24.92 5.71
C TRP A 458 4.17 25.46 6.36
N GLN A 459 3.13 25.56 5.55
CA GLN A 459 1.77 25.92 5.98
C GLN A 459 0.81 24.82 5.56
N THR A 460 -0.28 24.64 6.32
CA THR A 460 -1.34 23.73 5.87
C THR A 460 -1.91 24.23 4.53
N VAL A 461 -2.23 23.32 3.62
CA VAL A 461 -2.81 23.66 2.31
C VAL A 461 -4.07 24.49 2.48
N GLN A 462 -4.89 24.21 3.50
CA GLN A 462 -6.04 25.05 3.84
C GLN A 462 -5.65 26.51 4.12
N ALA A 463 -4.61 26.75 4.92
CA ALA A 463 -4.13 28.10 5.21
C ALA A 463 -3.61 28.82 3.97
N VAL A 464 -2.87 28.12 3.10
CA VAL A 464 -2.40 28.65 1.81
C VAL A 464 -3.58 29.07 0.93
N LEU A 465 -4.60 28.21 0.81
CA LEU A 465 -5.81 28.50 0.04
C LEU A 465 -6.61 29.66 0.63
N SER A 466 -6.66 29.80 1.96
CA SER A 466 -7.32 30.92 2.64
C SER A 466 -6.55 32.25 2.49
N ALA A 467 -5.22 32.21 2.42
CA ALA A 467 -4.38 33.38 2.22
C ALA A 467 -4.42 33.93 0.78
N ASN A 468 -4.88 33.12 -0.18
CA ASN A 468 -5.04 33.48 -1.60
C ASN A 468 -3.76 34.06 -2.24
N ILE A 469 -2.61 33.49 -1.91
CA ILE A 469 -1.31 33.88 -2.45
C ILE A 469 -1.13 33.18 -3.81
N GLU A 470 -0.69 33.91 -4.83
CA GLU A 470 -0.37 33.30 -6.13
C GLU A 470 1.08 32.84 -6.18
N GLY A 471 1.32 31.70 -6.84
CA GLY A 471 2.64 31.14 -7.03
C GLY A 471 2.62 29.62 -7.24
N SER A 472 3.83 29.06 -7.37
CA SER A 472 4.01 27.61 -7.43
C SER A 472 4.32 27.06 -6.03
N TYR A 473 3.83 25.86 -5.75
CA TYR A 473 3.85 25.26 -4.42
C TYR A 473 4.50 23.89 -4.44
N GLU A 474 5.45 23.69 -3.55
CA GLU A 474 5.87 22.36 -3.15
C GLU A 474 4.88 21.81 -2.13
N VAL A 475 4.52 20.53 -2.26
CA VAL A 475 3.47 19.90 -1.44
C VAL A 475 3.98 18.59 -0.87
N ILE A 476 3.73 18.36 0.41
CA ILE A 476 4.08 17.12 1.11
C ILE A 476 2.89 16.58 1.89
N ALA A 477 2.74 15.26 1.93
CA ALA A 477 1.78 14.58 2.81
C ALA A 477 2.39 14.46 4.22
N SER A 478 2.24 15.51 5.02
CA SER A 478 2.62 15.58 6.44
C SER A 478 1.74 16.61 7.14
N THR A 479 1.67 16.55 8.47
CA THR A 479 0.88 17.49 9.29
C THR A 479 1.77 18.53 9.94
N LYS A 480 1.29 19.78 10.07
CA LYS A 480 2.03 20.84 10.76
C LYS A 480 2.15 20.55 12.26
N PHE A 481 3.36 20.62 12.80
CA PHE A 481 3.57 20.62 14.25
C PHE A 481 3.12 21.95 14.87
N LYS A 482 2.47 21.87 16.04
CA LYS A 482 2.03 23.06 16.78
C LYS A 482 3.16 23.74 17.56
N GLU A 483 4.15 22.96 17.99
CA GLU A 483 5.25 23.43 18.82
C GLU A 483 6.52 23.67 17.99
N ALA A 484 7.23 24.74 18.31
CA ALA A 484 8.53 25.06 17.73
C ALA A 484 9.56 23.97 18.11
N PRO A 485 10.51 23.65 17.21
CA PRO A 485 11.51 22.65 17.51
C PRO A 485 12.42 23.11 18.64
N SER A 486 12.63 22.22 19.60
CA SER A 486 13.52 22.46 20.74
C SER A 486 14.98 22.11 20.40
N ALA A 487 15.23 21.38 19.32
CA ALA A 487 16.55 20.99 18.83
C ALA A 487 16.70 21.31 17.32
N PRO A 488 17.89 21.11 16.71
CA PRO A 488 18.16 21.47 15.32
C PRO A 488 17.27 20.75 14.30
N ASP A 489 17.05 21.41 13.16
CA ASP A 489 16.53 20.78 11.95
C ASP A 489 17.68 20.07 11.23
N LEU A 490 17.66 18.75 11.11
CA LEU A 490 18.81 17.98 10.64
C LEU A 490 18.91 17.87 9.11
N LYS A 491 18.07 18.57 8.33
CA LYS A 491 18.15 18.50 6.86
C LYS A 491 19.48 19.09 6.37
N GLY A 492 20.28 18.24 5.73
CA GLY A 492 21.58 18.60 5.17
C GLY A 492 22.66 18.81 6.23
N PHE A 493 22.50 18.23 7.43
CA PHE A 493 23.47 18.29 8.51
C PHE A 493 24.90 18.01 8.01
N ALA A 494 25.85 18.85 8.44
CA ALA A 494 27.27 18.83 8.07
C ALA A 494 27.64 19.05 6.58
N SER A 495 26.66 19.30 5.71
CA SER A 495 26.95 19.73 4.32
C SER A 495 27.67 21.07 4.26
N ARG A 496 28.31 21.38 3.13
CA ARG A 496 29.00 22.67 2.94
C ARG A 496 28.07 23.85 3.22
N GLN A 497 26.86 23.80 2.68
CA GLN A 497 25.84 24.83 2.90
C GLN A 497 25.45 24.93 4.38
N TRP A 498 25.33 23.80 5.08
CA TRP A 498 25.03 23.77 6.51
C TRP A 498 26.08 24.50 7.33
N ILE A 499 27.36 24.19 7.12
CA ILE A 499 28.45 24.82 7.88
C ILE A 499 28.58 26.31 7.52
N ILE A 500 28.47 26.67 6.25
CA ILE A 500 28.51 28.07 5.80
C ILE A 500 27.38 28.89 6.43
N GLU A 501 26.15 28.36 6.48
CA GLU A 501 25.04 29.04 7.13
C GLU A 501 25.18 29.06 8.66
N LEU A 502 25.70 28.00 9.28
CA LEU A 502 25.98 27.94 10.71
C LEU A 502 26.92 29.07 11.14
N LEU A 503 27.93 29.39 10.33
CA LEU A 503 28.91 30.44 10.63
C LEU A 503 28.42 31.87 10.36
N LYS A 504 27.16 32.06 9.96
CA LYS A 504 26.54 33.39 9.79
C LYS A 504 25.78 33.81 11.05
N PRO A 505 26.08 34.98 11.66
CA PRO A 505 25.46 35.40 12.91
C PRO A 505 23.91 35.42 12.88
N GLU A 506 23.33 35.89 11.77
CA GLU A 506 21.88 35.99 11.57
C GLU A 506 21.18 34.63 11.41
N MET A 507 21.90 33.65 10.88
CA MET A 507 21.38 32.29 10.66
C MET A 507 21.58 31.41 11.89
N TYR A 508 22.70 31.56 12.61
CA TYR A 508 23.04 30.79 13.81
C TYR A 508 21.94 30.87 14.88
N ILE A 509 21.40 32.08 15.12
CA ILE A 509 20.34 32.31 16.11
C ILE A 509 18.95 31.82 15.68
N SER A 510 18.79 31.36 14.44
CA SER A 510 17.55 30.76 13.98
C SER A 510 17.30 29.41 14.67
N SER A 511 16.07 28.92 14.64
CA SER A 511 15.75 27.59 15.18
C SER A 511 16.38 26.44 14.38
N ARG A 512 17.01 26.70 13.23
CA ARG A 512 17.57 25.68 12.34
C ARG A 512 18.73 24.92 12.99
N PHE A 513 19.68 25.61 13.61
CA PHE A 513 20.96 25.00 14.01
C PHE A 513 21.04 24.53 15.45
N PHE A 514 20.27 25.17 16.34
CA PHE A 514 20.29 24.86 17.78
C PHE A 514 18.89 24.82 18.40
N GLY A 515 17.82 25.04 17.62
CA GLY A 515 16.45 25.08 18.12
C GLY A 515 16.30 26.05 19.30
N GLY A 516 15.80 25.53 20.42
CA GLY A 516 15.67 26.24 21.69
C GLY A 516 16.68 25.79 22.74
N THR A 517 17.85 25.28 22.34
CA THR A 517 18.95 24.88 23.26
C THR A 517 19.72 26.10 23.78
N VAL A 518 20.46 25.91 24.87
CA VAL A 518 21.36 26.94 25.44
C VAL A 518 22.45 27.40 24.46
N HIS A 519 22.79 26.58 23.47
CA HIS A 519 23.83 26.87 22.48
C HIS A 519 23.47 27.99 21.50
N LYS A 520 22.17 28.24 21.29
CA LYS A 520 21.68 29.30 20.38
C LYS A 520 22.22 30.68 20.75
N ASP A 521 22.33 30.96 22.05
CA ASP A 521 22.86 32.22 22.59
C ASP A 521 24.15 31.99 23.38
N GLY A 522 24.88 30.91 23.10
CA GLY A 522 26.10 30.51 23.81
C GLY A 522 27.34 31.31 23.40
N ASP A 523 28.50 30.88 23.89
CA ASP A 523 29.78 31.59 23.68
C ASP A 523 30.22 31.64 22.22
N MET A 524 29.91 30.61 21.42
CA MET A 524 30.12 30.64 19.97
C MET A 524 29.41 31.83 19.30
N TYR A 525 28.15 32.10 19.67
CA TYR A 525 27.46 33.28 19.17
C TYR A 525 28.01 34.58 19.78
N ARG A 526 28.05 34.67 21.11
CA ARG A 526 28.36 35.92 21.82
C ARG A 526 29.80 36.39 21.64
N ARG A 527 30.76 35.47 21.73
CA ARG A 527 32.20 35.81 21.74
C ARG A 527 32.84 35.75 20.36
N PHE A 528 32.36 34.86 19.48
CA PHE A 528 32.93 34.68 18.15
C PHE A 528 32.06 35.32 17.06
N LEU A 529 30.85 34.83 16.80
CA LEU A 529 30.04 35.29 15.66
C LEU A 529 29.62 36.76 15.76
N ASN A 530 28.99 37.14 16.87
CA ASN A 530 28.44 38.48 17.06
C ASN A 530 29.51 39.54 17.41
N ARG A 531 30.72 39.13 17.78
CA ARG A 531 31.80 40.05 18.19
C ARG A 531 32.91 40.18 17.15
N LYS A 532 33.34 39.05 16.56
CA LYS A 532 34.41 38.97 15.55
C LYS A 532 33.82 38.88 14.13
N VAL A 533 33.09 37.81 13.81
CA VAL A 533 32.66 37.50 12.43
C VAL A 533 31.79 38.60 11.81
N ILE A 534 30.92 39.25 12.60
CA ILE A 534 30.09 40.36 12.11
C ILE A 534 30.90 41.55 11.55
N LYS A 535 32.17 41.68 11.95
CA LYS A 535 33.10 42.74 11.53
C LYS A 535 34.06 42.31 10.43
N TYR A 536 34.01 41.05 10.00
CA TYR A 536 34.93 40.53 9.00
C TYR A 536 34.78 41.26 7.66
N ASN A 537 35.91 41.59 7.05
CA ASN A 537 35.99 42.06 5.68
C ASN A 537 35.74 40.91 4.68
N ASP A 538 35.80 41.19 3.38
CA ASP A 538 35.48 40.17 2.37
C ASP A 538 36.54 39.06 2.28
N GLU A 539 37.81 39.36 2.58
CA GLU A 539 38.91 38.39 2.60
C GLU A 539 38.77 37.44 3.81
N GLU A 540 38.49 37.97 5.00
CA GLU A 540 38.25 37.20 6.23
C GLU A 540 36.99 36.31 6.10
N LYS A 541 35.95 36.79 5.40
CA LYS A 541 34.77 35.98 5.09
C LYS A 541 35.09 34.85 4.12
N GLU A 542 36.00 35.05 3.17
CA GLU A 542 36.42 34.01 2.24
C GLU A 542 37.23 32.93 2.96
N MET A 543 38.16 33.34 3.82
CA MET A 543 38.89 32.44 4.71
C MET A 543 37.94 31.62 5.60
N LEU A 544 36.90 32.23 6.18
CA LEU A 544 35.88 31.52 6.95
C LEU A 544 35.09 30.50 6.10
N LYS A 545 34.88 30.76 4.81
CA LYS A 545 34.29 29.75 3.90
C LYS A 545 35.23 28.58 3.68
N LEU A 546 36.55 28.80 3.53
CA LEU A 546 37.52 27.71 3.41
C LEU A 546 37.50 26.81 4.66
N VAL A 547 37.44 27.42 5.86
CA VAL A 547 37.24 26.67 7.12
C VAL A 547 35.94 25.87 7.10
N ALA A 548 34.85 26.45 6.59
CA ALA A 548 33.58 25.76 6.46
C ALA A 548 33.66 24.55 5.50
N LEU A 549 34.42 24.66 4.41
CA LEU A 549 34.69 23.56 3.48
C LEU A 549 35.49 22.45 4.17
N ALA A 550 36.55 22.82 4.90
CA ALA A 550 37.37 21.86 5.64
C ALA A 550 36.56 21.07 6.68
N LEU A 551 35.77 21.76 7.50
CA LEU A 551 34.92 21.11 8.49
C LEU A 551 33.80 20.27 7.86
N SER A 552 33.28 20.69 6.71
CA SER A 552 32.31 19.90 5.96
C SER A 552 32.92 18.62 5.37
N ALA A 553 34.18 18.67 4.94
CA ALA A 553 34.91 17.52 4.39
C ALA A 553 35.16 16.42 5.45
N GLU A 554 35.30 16.77 6.73
CA GLU A 554 35.37 15.81 7.84
C GLU A 554 34.15 14.87 7.89
N ALA A 555 33.00 15.35 7.43
CA ALA A 555 31.78 14.56 7.38
C ALA A 555 31.85 13.44 6.34
N LYS A 556 32.68 13.54 5.31
CA LYS A 556 32.80 12.55 4.22
C LYS A 556 31.42 12.18 3.66
N LEU A 557 30.63 13.19 3.31
CA LEU A 557 29.26 12.99 2.83
C LEU A 557 29.27 12.46 1.39
N PRO A 558 28.56 11.36 1.07
CA PRO A 558 28.58 10.79 -0.28
C PRO A 558 28.18 11.78 -1.38
N LEU A 559 27.20 12.65 -1.10
CA LEU A 559 26.66 13.64 -2.05
C LEU A 559 27.66 14.70 -2.52
N GLN A 560 28.69 14.99 -1.73
CA GLN A 560 29.68 16.03 -2.04
C GLN A 560 31.09 15.47 -2.24
N SER A 561 31.28 14.15 -2.16
CA SER A 561 32.57 13.45 -2.35
C SER A 561 33.35 13.94 -3.57
N ASN A 562 32.73 13.98 -4.76
CA ASN A 562 33.37 14.46 -5.98
C ASN A 562 33.83 15.93 -5.91
N ILE A 563 33.09 16.77 -5.19
CA ILE A 563 33.42 18.20 -5.04
C ILE A 563 34.51 18.35 -3.98
N ASP A 564 34.48 17.54 -2.93
CA ASP A 564 35.53 17.49 -1.90
C ASP A 564 36.85 17.00 -2.49
N GLU A 565 36.83 16.05 -3.43
CA GLU A 565 38.02 15.63 -4.20
C GLU A 565 38.54 16.75 -5.11
N ALA A 566 37.65 17.47 -5.80
CA ALA A 566 38.06 18.59 -6.68
C ALA A 566 38.68 19.75 -5.88
N ASP A 567 38.17 20.00 -4.67
CA ASP A 567 38.56 21.12 -3.80
C ASP A 567 39.59 20.70 -2.74
N GLU A 568 40.31 19.58 -2.92
CA GLU A 568 41.28 19.06 -1.94
C GLU A 568 42.29 20.14 -1.49
N THR A 569 42.74 20.99 -2.42
CA THR A 569 43.67 22.10 -2.13
C THR A 569 43.03 23.19 -1.27
N LEU A 570 41.77 23.54 -1.52
CA LEU A 570 41.02 24.53 -0.74
C LEU A 570 40.68 23.98 0.66
N ILE A 571 40.40 22.69 0.76
CA ILE A 571 40.17 22.00 2.04
C ILE A 571 41.44 22.06 2.90
N LYS A 572 42.62 21.79 2.31
CA LYS A 572 43.91 21.91 3.03
C LYS A 572 44.13 23.34 3.55
N GLN A 573 43.93 24.35 2.71
CA GLN A 573 43.99 25.76 3.14
C GLN A 573 43.00 26.08 4.27
N GLY A 574 41.79 25.52 4.20
CA GLY A 574 40.79 25.66 5.26
C GLY A 574 41.21 25.01 6.58
N VAL A 575 41.90 23.86 6.54
CA VAL A 575 42.49 23.23 7.73
C VAL A 575 43.58 24.11 8.33
N ASP A 576 44.47 24.66 7.50
CA ASP A 576 45.53 25.56 7.96
C ASP A 576 44.93 26.80 8.66
N HIS A 577 43.89 27.41 8.07
CA HIS A 577 43.17 28.54 8.70
C HIS A 577 42.44 28.16 10.00
N LEU A 578 41.95 26.92 10.11
CA LEU A 578 41.27 26.41 11.32
C LEU A 578 42.25 26.28 12.50
N ILE A 579 43.48 25.87 12.22
CA ILE A 579 44.55 25.66 13.21
C ILE A 579 45.23 27.00 13.54
N ASP A 580 45.70 27.74 12.55
CA ASP A 580 46.65 28.84 12.75
C ASP A 580 45.99 30.24 12.84
N ASP A 581 44.99 30.53 12.01
CA ASP A 581 44.54 31.91 11.79
C ASP A 581 43.28 32.31 12.58
N ILE A 582 42.21 31.52 12.50
CA ILE A 582 40.96 31.81 13.24
C ILE A 582 41.08 31.39 14.71
N SER A 583 42.06 30.52 14.99
CA SER A 583 42.26 29.84 16.27
C SER A 583 40.99 29.16 16.78
N CYS A 584 40.24 28.51 15.88
CA CYS A 584 39.09 27.67 16.27
C CYS A 584 39.52 26.61 17.29
N ILE A 585 40.77 26.13 17.16
CA ILE A 585 41.36 25.15 18.07
C ILE A 585 41.55 25.64 19.51
N ASN A 586 41.52 26.96 19.76
CA ASN A 586 41.55 27.47 21.14
C ASN A 586 40.29 27.10 21.93
N CYS A 587 39.20 26.81 21.23
CA CYS A 587 37.92 26.42 21.83
C CYS A 587 37.49 25.01 21.43
N HIS A 588 38.18 24.33 20.52
CA HIS A 588 37.77 23.05 19.96
C HIS A 588 38.96 22.11 19.80
N ALA A 589 38.82 20.84 20.18
CA ALA A 589 39.77 19.81 19.79
C ALA A 589 39.65 19.53 18.28
N PHE A 590 40.77 19.26 17.61
CA PHE A 590 40.82 18.87 16.20
C PHE A 590 42.06 18.00 15.92
N GLN A 591 41.84 16.82 15.32
CA GLN A 591 42.78 15.72 15.09
C GLN A 591 43.35 15.07 16.36
N GLU A 592 43.77 15.87 17.32
CA GLU A 592 44.22 15.44 18.63
C GLU A 592 43.16 15.80 19.70
N PRO A 593 42.79 14.85 20.58
CA PRO A 593 41.86 15.15 21.67
C PRO A 593 42.49 16.12 22.67
N ASP A 594 41.75 17.16 23.03
CA ASP A 594 42.10 18.11 24.08
C ASP A 594 40.93 18.21 25.07
N PRO A 595 41.06 17.73 26.32
CA PRO A 595 40.00 17.79 27.31
C PRO A 595 39.85 19.18 27.94
N ASP A 596 40.79 20.10 27.73
CA ASP A 596 40.80 21.43 28.34
C ASP A 596 40.01 22.46 27.52
N VAL A 597 39.55 22.09 26.31
CA VAL A 597 38.73 22.96 25.46
C VAL A 597 37.23 22.88 25.82
N GLU A 598 36.54 24.03 25.76
CA GLU A 598 35.12 24.13 26.14
C GLU A 598 34.15 23.61 25.05
N GLY A 599 34.60 23.52 23.79
CA GLY A 599 33.78 23.13 22.64
C GLY A 599 33.94 21.66 22.23
N PRO A 600 33.00 21.12 21.42
CA PRO A 600 33.07 19.75 20.95
C PRO A 600 34.28 19.51 20.05
N ASP A 601 34.78 18.27 20.06
CA ASP A 601 35.82 17.81 19.15
C ASP A 601 35.27 17.78 17.71
N LEU A 602 35.94 18.52 16.84
CA LEU A 602 35.59 18.70 15.43
C LEU A 602 36.14 17.58 14.54
N THR A 603 36.96 16.68 15.07
CA THR A 603 37.54 15.55 14.34
C THR A 603 36.46 14.60 13.85
N GLY A 604 36.35 14.45 12.53
CA GLY A 604 35.30 13.68 11.88
C GLY A 604 33.91 14.26 12.09
N TYR A 605 33.76 15.56 12.35
CA TYR A 605 32.47 16.21 12.57
C TYR A 605 31.46 15.84 11.48
N GLY A 606 30.29 15.32 11.88
CA GLY A 606 29.24 14.91 10.96
C GLY A 606 29.50 13.61 10.19
N SER A 607 30.65 12.95 10.40
CA SER A 607 30.93 11.62 9.84
C SER A 607 29.94 10.57 10.38
N ARG A 608 29.83 9.43 9.69
CA ARG A 608 28.96 8.33 10.14
C ARG A 608 29.25 7.91 11.57
N GLN A 609 30.53 7.72 11.91
CA GLN A 609 30.95 7.32 13.24
C GLN A 609 30.66 8.42 14.27
N TRP A 610 30.92 9.69 13.92
CA TRP A 610 30.63 10.82 14.80
C TRP A 610 29.15 10.91 15.16
N ILE A 611 28.23 10.74 14.19
CA ILE A 611 26.79 10.74 14.45
C ILE A 611 26.39 9.55 15.33
N ILE A 612 26.92 8.36 15.05
CA ILE A 612 26.65 7.16 15.86
C ILE A 612 27.10 7.38 17.31
N ASP A 613 28.32 7.87 17.52
CA ASP A 613 28.87 8.11 18.85
C ASP A 613 28.08 9.19 19.59
N PHE A 614 27.67 10.25 18.88
CA PHE A 614 26.87 11.33 19.43
C PHE A 614 25.48 10.86 19.87
N VAL A 615 24.78 10.10 19.04
CA VAL A 615 23.46 9.53 19.39
C VAL A 615 23.60 8.49 20.52
N LYS A 616 24.69 7.72 20.51
CA LYS A 616 24.97 6.70 21.53
C LYS A 616 25.20 7.32 22.91
N ASN A 617 25.99 8.39 22.98
CA ASN A 617 26.33 9.10 24.22
C ASN A 617 26.70 10.58 23.97
N PRO A 618 25.71 11.49 23.93
CA PRO A 618 25.98 12.92 23.73
C PRO A 618 26.70 13.57 24.93
N GLU A 619 26.69 12.91 26.09
CA GLU A 619 27.38 13.34 27.33
C GLU A 619 28.86 12.89 27.37
N HIS A 620 29.41 12.34 26.27
CA HIS A 620 30.84 12.02 26.20
C HIS A 620 31.68 13.31 26.25
N GLU A 621 32.88 13.25 26.82
CA GLU A 621 33.85 14.37 26.88
C GLU A 621 34.17 14.97 25.50
N LYS A 622 33.99 14.18 24.44
CA LYS A 622 34.20 14.56 23.04
C LYS A 622 33.13 15.55 22.52
N PHE A 623 31.99 15.66 23.20
CA PHE A 623 30.80 16.37 22.71
C PHE A 623 30.38 17.51 23.65
N TYR A 624 29.30 17.32 24.40
CA TYR A 624 28.71 18.33 25.29
C TYR A 624 28.52 17.74 26.71
N PRO A 625 29.60 17.38 27.41
CA PRO A 625 29.52 16.68 28.70
C PRO A 625 28.75 17.49 29.76
N GLU A 626 28.95 18.80 29.81
CA GLU A 626 28.34 19.68 30.84
C GLU A 626 27.16 20.50 30.32
N THR A 627 26.98 20.57 28.99
CA THR A 627 25.98 21.45 28.35
C THR A 627 24.88 20.70 27.60
N ASN A 628 24.92 19.35 27.58
CA ASN A 628 23.79 18.56 27.10
C ASN A 628 22.58 18.72 28.03
N ASP A 629 21.62 19.55 27.64
CA ASP A 629 20.49 19.93 28.47
C ASP A 629 19.24 19.06 28.27
N ARG A 630 19.18 18.27 27.18
CA ARG A 630 17.94 17.56 26.79
C ARG A 630 18.10 16.28 26.00
N MET A 631 19.23 16.00 25.36
CA MET A 631 19.36 14.83 24.47
C MET A 631 19.66 13.56 25.28
N PRO A 632 18.84 12.50 25.19
CA PRO A 632 19.11 11.28 25.93
C PRO A 632 20.23 10.46 25.29
N SER A 633 21.03 9.78 26.12
CA SER A 633 22.01 8.79 25.68
C SER A 633 21.33 7.50 25.22
N PHE A 634 20.98 7.41 23.93
CA PHE A 634 20.15 6.32 23.38
C PHE A 634 20.81 4.95 23.53
N GLY A 635 22.13 4.86 23.35
CA GLY A 635 22.86 3.61 23.49
C GLY A 635 23.07 3.22 24.96
N LYS A 636 23.50 4.16 25.82
CA LYS A 636 23.68 3.87 27.26
C LYS A 636 22.37 3.48 27.95
N LYS A 637 21.24 4.03 27.51
CA LYS A 637 19.90 3.74 28.05
C LYS A 637 19.20 2.57 27.35
N ASN A 638 19.85 1.92 26.37
CA ASN A 638 19.26 0.83 25.56
C ASN A 638 17.91 1.20 24.91
N ILE A 639 17.75 2.48 24.50
CA ILE A 639 16.55 2.95 23.81
C ILE A 639 16.59 2.51 22.34
N LEU A 640 17.77 2.56 21.72
CA LEU A 640 18.02 2.12 20.35
C LEU A 640 19.22 1.18 20.31
N THR A 641 19.15 0.20 19.43
CA THR A 641 20.28 -0.67 19.10
C THR A 641 21.31 0.06 18.24
N GLU A 642 22.56 -0.42 18.21
CA GLU A 642 23.60 0.17 17.35
C GLU A 642 23.21 0.15 15.86
N LYS A 643 22.46 -0.89 15.44
CA LYS A 643 21.94 -1.00 14.08
C LYS A 643 20.92 0.10 13.77
N GLU A 644 19.98 0.36 14.67
CA GLU A 644 18.97 1.42 14.51
C GLU A 644 19.60 2.81 14.50
N ILE A 645 20.58 3.05 15.38
CA ILE A 645 21.36 4.30 15.40
C ILE A 645 22.09 4.47 14.06
N GLY A 646 22.69 3.40 13.53
CA GLY A 646 23.31 3.39 12.21
C GLY A 646 22.35 3.77 11.09
N LEU A 647 21.13 3.21 11.07
CA LEU A 647 20.10 3.54 10.07
C LEU A 647 19.68 5.02 10.11
N ILE A 648 19.57 5.61 11.31
CA ILE A 648 19.30 7.05 11.47
C ILE A 648 20.48 7.86 10.91
N ALA A 649 21.71 7.50 11.27
CA ALA A 649 22.92 8.21 10.81
C ALA A 649 23.04 8.17 9.28
N ASP A 650 22.86 6.99 8.69
CA ASP A 650 22.93 6.76 7.24
C ASP A 650 21.83 7.55 6.52
N TRP A 651 20.63 7.61 7.08
CA TRP A 651 19.54 8.41 6.52
C TRP A 651 19.81 9.91 6.58
N ILE A 652 20.23 10.45 7.72
CA ILE A 652 20.54 11.89 7.88
C ILE A 652 21.65 12.33 6.91
N ARG A 653 22.64 11.45 6.69
CA ARG A 653 23.76 11.66 5.78
C ARG A 653 23.42 11.47 4.30
N ASP A 654 22.19 11.07 4.00
CA ASP A 654 21.76 10.65 2.67
C ASP A 654 22.67 9.54 2.06
N ASP A 655 23.16 8.67 2.94
CA ASP A 655 24.12 7.57 2.69
C ASP A 655 23.37 6.24 2.55
N TYR A 656 22.69 6.07 1.42
CA TYR A 656 21.94 4.87 1.09
C TYR A 656 21.76 4.77 -0.42
N TYR A 657 21.41 3.58 -0.92
CA TYR A 657 21.13 3.37 -2.34
C TYR A 657 19.95 4.23 -2.81
N LYS A 658 20.16 5.17 -3.74
CA LYS A 658 19.11 6.10 -4.19
C LYS A 658 18.27 5.62 -5.37
N GLY A 659 18.65 4.52 -6.02
CA GLY A 659 18.00 4.03 -7.23
C GLY A 659 18.58 4.58 -8.52
N SER A 660 18.29 3.94 -9.65
CA SER A 660 18.77 4.35 -10.98
C SER A 660 18.02 5.54 -11.59
N ASN A 661 17.10 6.19 -10.85
CA ASN A 661 16.22 7.24 -11.38
C ASN A 661 16.13 8.51 -10.51
N SER A 662 17.13 8.78 -9.66
CA SER A 662 17.24 10.07 -8.95
C SER A 662 17.55 11.27 -9.87
N SER A 663 17.50 11.09 -11.20
CA SER A 663 17.69 12.14 -12.22
C SER A 663 16.43 12.44 -13.06
N VAL A 664 15.23 12.01 -12.65
CA VAL A 664 13.97 12.38 -13.34
C VAL A 664 13.02 13.11 -12.40
N THR A 665 13.37 14.35 -12.09
CA THR A 665 12.39 15.43 -11.86
C THR A 665 12.91 16.67 -12.59
N ASN A 666 12.46 16.83 -13.82
CA ASN A 666 12.31 18.11 -14.51
C ASN A 666 10.84 18.24 -14.91
#